data_AF-A0A3E0NZB1-F1
#
_entry.id   AF-A0A3E0NZB1-F1
#
_cell.length_a   1.000
_cell.length_b   1.000
_cell.length_c   1.000
_cell.angle_alpha   90.00
_cell.angle_beta   90.00
_cell.angle_gamma   90.00
#
_symmetry.space_group_name_H-M   'P 1'
#
loop_
_entity.id
_entity.type
_entity.pdbx_description
1 polymer ?
#
loop_
_entity_poly.entity_id
_entity_poly.type
_entity_poly.pdbx_seq_one_letter_code
_entity_poly.pdbx_strand_id
1 'polypeptide(L)'
;MTPPEVEPDPLEIARSLAGQRLLVSGATGFIGKVLVEKLLWSVPEVGELVLLLRPRRGDSVEERVRREILDSPVMARLRARHQAGWEEWARSKLRVVEGDLATERLGLDASAWQGLAQRIDRVVSCAASVTFDERVDRATSTNVRGAVRLLELARAAGDVPLLHLSTCFVSGRSSGTIEESAGDFGFDSRTLLAELDRACAEVEGDDGDEAAVAKGREVAAAHRFNDVYTLTKALAERMLEEQRGGVPLAIVRPGIVESALAQPRPGWIEAVRVADPLLVAYGRGRLRELPADPEGRLELIPVDFVVHATLAALADLGPATTTADAAQAGFGRGDVIRRRDGGAGGPAPVRYYQVGSSRNPLTLGELLAHARDGFAQTPLRDQQGRAIEVPPVRFVSPGDELRPANAGRTDRQGRDRVHEHFARLFEVYGPYLDHPARYDDTATRALSARLTDTERAAFPFDVAQLDWRDYVARMHVPGLQRFALCAESGEPPPSPGPASTLSRARLGELGSLGELLIEVARRHPDRIALQTFRQGRWLRYTYRQALTATSNIAACLAQRHGIGSGDRVVLWTTGSPEWVLMTMALWRLGAVAVPLDPQWPPGEVVDAAKLVGAKLICAMPRLHPALASAADPACPVVELAAPLVPEPDVELLPGAEAFASLAAPAASQDLASILFTSGTTVAPKAVPLTHANYLANVRDLVPLMELEGERLLSVLPVHHVFEQMVGLLVPLAGASTVSYVAELKPDEIRWMMSTTRPTVLVAVPRLLELLHGGIERSVAAGGPMLGLWFKLMFALSKATGGRYGHRLFAKVHQRFGGSLRRIATGGAALDPDLGRRFFWMGFRVAEGYGMTETAPVLSVNPWREIRFGSVGRPLPSVEFQLREVEVEGEGAEETVDVGEIWVRGPNVMSGYHDNPEATAEVMQGEWLNTGDLGRFDGDGYLHLCGRTKEMIVTDAGKNVYPEEVERRYRDLPMVEDLVVLGLPSATGRGEVVCAVVAPKATASEDDVMAIWPAIHERSRQVPSYQRIGRVEIWRGDLPKTSTLKVRRAALRKALLAGENGAAAGAAAPAPSAASPASRVAGDDTELEILEILAGLLRSRAELLGPGDRLSELGV
;
A
#
# COMPACT_ATOMS: atom_id res chain seq x y z
N MET A 1 21.33 61.60 33.94
CA MET A 1 21.69 60.72 32.80
C MET A 1 21.35 59.32 33.22
N THR A 2 20.21 58.81 32.75
CA THR A 2 19.87 57.39 32.79
C THR A 2 20.96 56.65 31.99
N PRO A 3 21.56 55.56 32.51
CA PRO A 3 22.51 54.79 31.72
C PRO A 3 21.80 54.29 30.45
N PRO A 4 22.47 54.22 29.30
CA PRO A 4 21.87 53.68 28.09
C PRO A 4 21.41 52.25 28.37
N GLU A 5 20.15 51.95 28.04
CA GLU A 5 19.66 50.58 27.94
C GLU A 5 20.57 49.85 26.95
N VAL A 6 21.43 48.97 27.47
CA VAL A 6 22.22 48.07 26.64
C VAL A 6 21.21 47.09 26.05
N GLU A 7 20.93 47.21 24.74
CA GLU A 7 20.17 46.20 24.01
C GLU A 7 20.82 44.83 24.28
N PRO A 8 20.04 43.81 24.68
CA PRO A 8 20.59 42.49 24.96
C PRO A 8 21.22 41.91 23.70
N ASP A 9 22.40 41.29 23.84
CA ASP A 9 23.10 40.63 22.73
C ASP A 9 22.16 39.67 21.98
N PRO A 10 22.15 39.70 20.63
CA PRO A 10 21.31 38.81 19.83
C PRO A 10 21.69 37.34 20.07
N LEU A 11 20.66 36.49 20.22
CA LEU A 11 20.80 35.07 20.49
C LEU A 11 20.82 34.27 19.18
N GLU A 12 21.89 33.49 18.98
CA GLU A 12 22.05 32.57 17.84
C GLU A 12 22.15 31.12 18.34
N ILE A 13 21.10 30.32 18.09
CA ILE A 13 21.01 28.93 18.55
C ILE A 13 22.07 28.08 17.84
N ALA A 14 22.16 28.17 16.51
CA ALA A 14 23.08 27.36 15.73
C ALA A 14 24.53 27.62 16.16
N ARG A 15 24.90 28.89 16.34
CA ARG A 15 26.23 29.28 16.80
C ARG A 15 26.52 28.83 18.23
N SER A 16 25.54 28.94 19.14
CA SER A 16 25.71 28.52 20.53
C SER A 16 25.89 27.00 20.69
N LEU A 17 25.34 26.22 19.76
CA LEU A 17 25.34 24.75 19.83
C LEU A 17 26.37 24.10 18.88
N ALA A 18 26.98 24.87 17.98
CA ALA A 18 28.04 24.40 17.09
C ALA A 18 29.22 23.80 17.90
N GLY A 19 29.66 22.60 17.50
CA GLY A 19 30.75 21.85 18.13
C GLY A 19 30.46 21.29 19.53
N GLN A 20 29.30 21.59 20.13
CA GLN A 20 28.96 21.13 21.47
C GLN A 20 28.55 19.65 21.49
N ARG A 21 28.82 18.98 22.61
CA ARG A 21 28.43 17.58 22.86
C ARG A 21 27.27 17.55 23.85
N LEU A 22 26.07 17.21 23.39
CA LEU A 22 24.84 17.31 24.17
C LEU A 22 24.38 15.94 24.65
N LEU A 23 24.17 15.78 25.96
CA LEU A 23 23.44 14.62 26.47
C LEU A 23 21.94 14.84 26.37
N VAL A 24 21.22 13.92 25.75
CA VAL A 24 19.75 13.94 25.65
C VAL A 24 19.19 12.71 26.35
N SER A 25 18.50 12.92 27.46
CA SER A 25 17.68 11.87 28.08
C SER A 25 16.32 11.78 27.38
N GLY A 26 15.73 10.59 27.29
CA GLY A 26 14.38 10.45 26.73
C GLY A 26 14.32 10.64 25.21
N ALA A 27 15.43 10.44 24.50
CA ALA A 27 15.53 10.57 23.04
C ALA A 27 14.57 9.65 22.25
N THR A 28 14.09 8.57 22.87
CA THR A 28 13.08 7.67 22.29
C THR A 28 11.64 8.11 22.53
N GLY A 29 11.41 9.18 23.29
CA GLY A 29 10.08 9.76 23.52
C GLY A 29 9.69 10.78 22.45
N PHE A 30 8.41 11.16 22.44
CA PHE A 30 7.83 12.04 21.42
C PHE A 30 8.60 13.35 21.20
N ILE A 31 8.77 14.16 22.25
CA ILE A 31 9.54 15.42 22.19
C ILE A 31 11.01 15.14 21.89
N GLY A 32 11.59 14.12 22.53
CA GLY A 32 13.01 13.75 22.37
C GLY A 32 13.38 13.42 20.92
N LYS A 33 12.50 12.73 20.20
CA LYS A 33 12.69 12.40 18.78
C LYS A 33 12.71 13.64 17.89
N VAL A 34 11.77 14.57 18.12
CA VAL A 34 11.71 15.85 17.37
C VAL A 34 12.92 16.71 17.73
N LEU A 35 13.33 16.74 18.99
CA LEU A 35 14.52 17.45 19.44
C LEU A 35 15.79 16.95 18.76
N VAL A 36 16.01 15.63 18.73
CA VAL A 36 17.18 15.03 18.06
C VAL A 36 17.16 15.33 16.56
N GLU A 37 16.00 15.19 15.90
CA GLU A 37 15.87 15.51 14.47
C GLU A 37 16.18 16.98 14.21
N LYS A 38 15.59 17.87 15.01
CA LYS A 38 15.74 19.32 14.85
C LYS A 38 17.17 19.78 15.05
N LEU A 39 17.86 19.27 16.07
CA LEU A 39 19.28 19.53 16.33
C LEU A 39 20.13 19.11 15.13
N LEU A 40 19.95 17.89 14.65
CA LEU A 40 20.70 17.34 13.53
C LEU A 40 20.40 18.05 12.20
N TRP A 41 19.16 18.53 12.01
CA TRP A 41 18.73 19.20 10.79
C TRP A 41 19.16 20.67 10.74
N SER A 42 18.96 21.39 11.84
CA SER A 42 19.07 22.86 11.89
C SER A 42 20.39 23.33 12.49
N VAL A 43 21.13 22.45 13.18
CA VAL A 43 22.47 22.70 13.70
C VAL A 43 23.41 21.57 13.28
N PRO A 44 23.69 21.41 11.96
CA PRO A 44 24.54 20.32 11.48
C PRO A 44 25.97 20.36 12.03
N GLU A 45 26.42 21.52 12.51
CA GLU A 45 27.71 21.73 13.17
C GLU A 45 27.75 21.22 14.61
N VAL A 46 26.62 20.76 15.20
CA VAL A 46 26.62 20.15 16.53
C VAL A 46 27.62 19.00 16.59
N GLY A 47 28.41 18.92 17.66
CA GLY A 47 29.54 17.99 17.75
C GLY A 47 29.08 16.54 17.81
N GLU A 48 28.46 16.15 18.92
CA GLU A 48 27.97 14.79 19.18
C GLU A 48 26.70 14.86 20.04
N LEU A 49 25.69 14.05 19.75
CA LEU A 49 24.54 13.84 20.61
C LEU A 49 24.70 12.52 21.36
N VAL A 50 24.81 12.62 22.69
CA VAL A 50 24.91 11.47 23.59
C VAL A 50 23.52 11.08 24.06
N LEU A 51 23.00 9.98 23.53
CA LEU A 51 21.66 9.48 23.81
C LEU A 51 21.71 8.49 24.97
N LEU A 52 21.04 8.81 26.08
CA LEU A 52 20.91 7.92 27.23
C LEU A 52 19.71 6.98 27.03
N LEU A 53 19.95 5.67 26.90
CA LEU A 53 18.90 4.67 26.70
C LEU A 53 18.95 3.56 27.76
N ARG A 54 17.78 3.25 28.32
CA ARG A 54 17.60 2.09 29.21
C ARG A 54 17.71 0.76 28.45
N PRO A 55 18.45 -0.24 28.93
CA PRO A 55 18.46 -1.57 28.31
C PRO A 55 17.09 -2.26 28.42
N ARG A 56 16.72 -3.08 27.43
CA ARG A 56 15.49 -3.92 27.43
C ARG A 56 15.89 -5.39 27.26
N ARG A 57 15.18 -6.31 27.93
CA ARG A 57 15.43 -7.76 27.79
C ARG A 57 15.20 -8.18 26.33
N GLY A 58 16.24 -8.69 25.67
CA GLY A 58 16.17 -9.29 24.34
C GLY A 58 16.50 -8.38 23.15
N ASP A 59 16.82 -7.10 23.36
CA ASP A 59 17.29 -6.16 22.32
C ASP A 59 18.71 -5.68 22.67
N SER A 60 19.61 -5.61 21.67
CA SER A 60 20.80 -4.76 21.81
C SER A 60 20.41 -3.28 21.81
N VAL A 61 21.16 -2.44 22.51
CA VAL A 61 20.86 -1.00 22.57
C VAL A 61 21.04 -0.34 21.19
N GLU A 62 21.96 -0.84 20.36
CA GLU A 62 22.13 -0.44 18.97
C GLU A 62 20.90 -0.74 18.12
N GLU A 63 20.32 -1.95 18.22
CA GLU A 63 19.07 -2.29 17.51
C GLU A 63 17.91 -1.42 17.98
N ARG A 64 17.85 -1.14 19.28
CA ARG A 64 16.84 -0.25 19.84
C ARG A 64 16.95 1.17 19.28
N VAL A 65 18.16 1.71 19.17
CA VAL A 65 18.39 3.04 18.57
C VAL A 65 18.06 3.04 17.08
N ARG A 66 18.46 1.99 16.36
CA ARG A 66 18.10 1.83 14.95
C ARG A 66 16.58 1.87 14.78
N ARG A 67 15.85 1.04 15.53
CA ARG A 67 14.39 0.91 15.42
C ARG A 67 13.63 2.14 15.93
N GLU A 68 13.95 2.64 17.12
CA GLU A 68 13.16 3.68 17.79
C GLU A 68 13.53 5.10 17.33
N ILE A 69 14.76 5.31 16.85
CA ILE A 69 15.26 6.64 16.46
C ILE A 69 15.59 6.67 14.97
N LEU A 70 16.53 5.85 14.49
CA LEU A 70 17.04 5.98 13.11
C LEU A 70 16.01 5.62 12.04
N ASP A 71 15.17 4.61 12.27
CA ASP A 71 14.12 4.13 11.35
C ASP A 71 12.81 4.90 11.55
N SER A 72 12.69 5.69 12.62
CA SER A 72 11.48 6.43 12.93
C SER A 72 11.09 7.38 11.78
N PRO A 73 9.79 7.53 11.45
CA PRO A 73 9.33 8.47 10.42
C PRO A 73 9.78 9.92 10.65
N VAL A 74 10.09 10.26 11.90
CA VAL A 74 10.64 11.57 12.31
C VAL A 74 11.94 11.89 11.56
N MET A 75 12.86 10.92 11.43
CA MET A 75 14.18 11.09 10.82
C MET A 75 14.17 11.02 9.30
N ALA A 76 12.98 10.92 8.67
CA ALA A 76 12.89 10.67 7.23
C ALA A 76 13.53 11.77 6.37
N ARG A 77 13.50 13.03 6.81
CA ARG A 77 14.16 14.15 6.11
C ARG A 77 15.68 14.04 6.18
N LEU A 78 16.23 13.75 7.36
CA LEU A 78 17.66 13.51 7.53
C LEU A 78 18.14 12.27 6.75
N ARG A 79 17.36 11.18 6.76
CA ARG A 79 17.63 10.01 5.91
C ARG A 79 17.72 10.36 4.45
N ALA A 80 16.76 11.14 3.94
CA ALA A 80 16.74 11.60 2.55
C ALA A 80 17.95 12.49 2.21
N ARG A 81 18.40 13.34 3.15
CA ARG A 81 19.57 14.21 2.96
C ARG A 81 20.89 13.44 2.84
N HIS A 82 21.05 12.32 3.56
CA HIS A 82 22.30 11.56 3.61
C HIS A 82 22.30 10.26 2.78
N GLN A 83 21.14 9.81 2.30
CA GLN A 83 20.98 8.66 1.38
C GLN A 83 21.79 7.42 1.82
N ALA A 84 22.65 6.88 0.95
CA ALA A 84 23.48 5.71 1.22
C ALA A 84 24.47 5.90 2.39
N GLY A 85 24.83 7.16 2.70
CA GLY A 85 25.68 7.50 3.84
C GLY A 85 24.92 7.73 5.15
N TRP A 86 23.61 7.49 5.22
CA TRP A 86 22.79 7.76 6.40
C TRP A 86 23.32 7.09 7.67
N GLU A 87 23.59 5.78 7.63
CA GLU A 87 23.99 5.06 8.84
C GLU A 87 25.35 5.52 9.34
N GLU A 88 26.31 5.71 8.43
CA GLU A 88 27.65 6.18 8.77
C GLU A 88 27.59 7.61 9.33
N TRP A 89 26.84 8.50 8.68
CA TRP A 89 26.63 9.86 9.14
C TRP A 89 25.93 9.91 10.51
N ALA A 90 24.86 9.14 10.69
CA ALA A 90 24.14 9.09 11.96
C ALA A 90 25.04 8.56 13.08
N ARG A 91 25.85 7.53 12.83
CA ARG A 91 26.86 7.03 13.80
C ARG A 91 27.95 8.07 14.09
N SER A 92 28.29 8.93 13.14
CA SER A 92 29.27 10.01 13.38
C SER A 92 28.74 11.10 14.32
N LYS A 93 27.43 11.28 14.37
CA LYS A 93 26.76 12.31 15.19
C LYS A 93 26.16 11.77 16.48
N LEU A 94 25.78 10.49 16.53
CA LEU A 94 25.07 9.90 17.65
C LEU A 94 25.96 8.91 18.40
N ARG A 95 26.07 9.12 19.71
CA ARG A 95 26.66 8.16 20.65
C ARG A 95 25.61 7.67 21.60
N VAL A 96 25.57 6.37 21.82
CA VAL A 96 24.60 5.77 22.73
C VAL A 96 25.28 5.40 24.03
N VAL A 97 24.63 5.70 25.14
CA VAL A 97 25.05 5.30 26.49
C VAL A 97 23.93 4.47 27.10
N GLU A 98 24.25 3.23 27.43
CA GLU A 98 23.33 2.37 28.16
C GLU A 98 23.23 2.85 29.61
N GLY A 99 22.06 3.29 30.02
CA GLY A 99 21.85 3.76 31.38
C GLY A 99 20.38 3.96 31.74
N ASP A 100 20.10 3.88 33.04
CA ASP A 100 18.76 3.95 33.60
C ASP A 100 18.67 5.09 34.62
N LEU A 101 17.84 6.09 34.33
CA LEU A 101 17.59 7.22 35.21
C LEU A 101 17.04 6.82 36.57
N ALA A 102 16.42 5.65 36.69
CA ALA A 102 15.91 5.12 37.95
C ALA A 102 17.02 4.63 38.90
N THR A 103 18.25 4.47 38.42
CA THR A 103 19.38 3.88 39.15
C THR A 103 20.46 4.90 39.49
N GLU A 104 21.18 4.69 40.61
CA GLU A 104 22.31 5.54 40.98
C GLU A 104 23.37 5.58 39.89
N ARG A 105 23.97 6.76 39.66
CA ARG A 105 24.94 7.01 38.57
C ARG A 105 24.44 6.53 37.20
N LEU A 106 23.12 6.53 36.98
CA LEU A 106 22.47 6.04 35.77
C LEU A 106 22.75 4.56 35.47
N GLY A 107 23.17 3.78 36.47
CA GLY A 107 23.56 2.37 36.30
C GLY A 107 24.97 2.19 35.74
N LEU A 108 25.73 3.29 35.61
CA LEU A 108 27.11 3.28 35.14
C LEU A 108 28.07 2.99 36.30
N ASP A 109 29.14 2.25 36.01
CA ASP A 109 30.27 2.14 36.93
C ASP A 109 31.02 3.47 37.06
N ALA A 110 31.95 3.55 38.01
CA ALA A 110 32.70 4.78 38.29
C ALA A 110 33.53 5.28 37.09
N SER A 111 34.04 4.38 36.25
CA SER A 111 34.86 4.73 35.10
C SER A 111 33.99 5.27 33.96
N ALA A 112 32.90 4.58 33.64
CA ALA A 112 31.93 4.98 32.63
C ALA A 112 31.24 6.30 32.99
N TRP A 113 30.90 6.50 34.27
CA TRP A 113 30.36 7.77 34.78
C TRP A 113 31.33 8.93 34.54
N GLN A 114 32.59 8.77 34.92
CA GLN A 114 33.61 9.82 34.76
C GLN A 114 33.91 10.09 33.28
N GLY A 115 33.96 9.05 32.45
CA GLY A 115 34.13 9.17 31.00
C GLY A 115 32.98 9.92 30.33
N LEU A 116 31.74 9.69 30.78
CA LEU A 116 30.58 10.43 30.32
C LEU A 116 30.64 11.91 30.73
N ALA A 117 30.95 12.17 32.01
CA ALA A 117 31.05 13.53 32.55
C ALA A 117 32.12 14.38 31.83
N GLN A 118 33.25 13.79 31.45
CA GLN A 118 34.32 14.51 30.70
C GLN A 118 33.95 14.79 29.24
N ARG A 119 32.92 14.14 28.71
CA ARG A 119 32.56 14.16 27.28
C ARG A 119 31.41 15.10 26.95
N ILE A 120 30.59 15.47 27.92
CA ILE A 120 29.39 16.27 27.68
C ILE A 120 29.65 17.75 27.99
N ASP A 121 29.06 18.62 27.18
CA ASP A 121 29.15 20.08 27.35
C ASP A 121 27.82 20.68 27.83
N ARG A 122 26.70 19.97 27.65
CA ARG A 122 25.35 20.36 28.07
C ARG A 122 24.47 19.13 28.29
N VAL A 123 23.46 19.27 29.16
CA VAL A 123 22.48 18.21 29.46
C VAL A 123 21.07 18.69 29.14
N VAL A 124 20.32 17.90 28.39
CA VAL A 124 18.89 18.08 28.15
C VAL A 124 18.12 16.92 28.78
N SER A 125 17.38 17.23 29.84
CA SER A 125 16.55 16.30 30.59
C SER A 125 15.12 16.31 30.03
N CYS A 126 14.84 15.39 29.10
CA CYS A 126 13.52 15.21 28.46
C CYS A 126 12.81 13.90 28.90
N ALA A 127 13.52 12.96 29.53
CA ALA A 127 12.92 11.74 30.03
C ALA A 127 11.98 11.98 31.21
N ALA A 128 10.78 11.41 31.13
CA ALA A 128 9.80 11.38 32.22
C ALA A 128 8.84 10.20 32.00
N SER A 129 8.28 9.67 33.09
CA SER A 129 6.98 9.01 32.97
C SER A 129 5.92 10.09 32.83
N VAL A 130 5.14 10.01 31.76
CA VAL A 130 4.05 10.93 31.41
C VAL A 130 2.68 10.28 31.58
N THR A 131 2.64 9.13 32.24
CA THR A 131 1.41 8.41 32.56
C THR A 131 0.79 9.04 33.81
N PHE A 132 -0.44 9.56 33.71
CA PHE A 132 -1.13 10.17 34.86
C PHE A 132 -1.45 9.14 35.95
N ASP A 133 -1.70 7.89 35.55
CA ASP A 133 -1.87 6.72 36.40
C ASP A 133 -0.59 5.87 36.45
N GLU A 134 0.56 6.48 36.68
CA GLU A 134 1.81 5.74 36.92
C GLU A 134 1.87 5.24 38.37
N ARG A 135 2.58 4.13 38.58
CA ARG A 135 2.91 3.70 39.94
C ARG A 135 3.77 4.76 40.64
N VAL A 136 3.48 5.03 41.91
CA VAL A 136 4.18 6.07 42.70
C VAL A 136 5.71 5.86 42.74
N ASP A 137 6.18 4.61 42.78
CA ASP A 137 7.60 4.23 42.76
C ASP A 137 8.30 4.59 41.45
N ARG A 138 7.68 4.27 40.32
CA ARG A 138 8.20 4.58 38.98
C ARG A 138 8.19 6.07 38.69
N ALA A 139 7.11 6.76 39.05
CA ALA A 139 6.98 8.21 38.89
C ALA A 139 8.05 8.94 39.70
N THR A 140 8.21 8.59 40.99
CA THR A 140 9.19 9.21 41.88
C THR A 140 10.63 8.90 41.43
N SER A 141 10.93 7.65 41.10
CA SER A 141 12.29 7.27 40.67
C SER A 141 12.70 7.92 39.35
N THR A 142 11.78 8.04 38.39
CA THR A 142 12.09 8.60 37.06
C THR A 142 12.01 10.13 37.04
N ASN A 143 10.89 10.71 37.47
CA ASN A 143 10.63 12.15 37.30
C ASN A 143 11.42 12.99 38.31
N VAL A 144 11.54 12.51 39.56
CA VAL A 144 12.21 13.24 40.64
C VAL A 144 13.68 12.85 40.70
N ARG A 145 13.98 11.60 41.06
CA ARG A 145 15.36 11.15 41.27
C ARG A 145 16.17 11.14 39.97
N GLY A 146 15.55 10.77 38.85
CA GLY A 146 16.18 10.83 37.53
C GLY A 146 16.63 12.25 37.15
N ALA A 147 15.82 13.28 37.46
CA ALA A 147 16.20 14.67 37.22
C ALA A 147 17.40 15.08 38.08
N VAL A 148 17.40 14.72 39.37
CA VAL A 148 18.51 14.98 40.31
C VAL A 148 19.79 14.28 39.86
N ARG A 149 19.72 13.03 39.39
CA ARG A 149 20.89 12.29 38.87
C ARG A 149 21.49 12.93 37.62
N LEU A 150 20.67 13.52 36.75
CA LEU A 150 21.16 14.29 35.61
C LEU A 150 21.81 15.61 36.05
N LEU A 151 21.34 16.22 37.14
CA LEU A 151 22.01 17.35 37.76
C LEU A 151 23.35 16.96 38.39
N GLU A 152 23.43 15.82 39.06
CA GLU A 152 24.69 15.26 39.58
C GLU A 152 25.70 15.02 38.45
N LEU A 153 25.24 14.52 37.30
CA LEU A 153 26.07 14.35 36.11
C LEU A 153 26.54 15.70 35.55
N ALA A 154 25.64 16.70 35.48
CA ALA A 154 25.99 18.04 35.02
C ALA A 154 27.06 18.70 35.92
N ARG A 155 26.94 18.51 37.24
CA ARG A 155 27.95 18.94 38.21
C ARG A 155 29.27 18.18 38.01
N ALA A 156 29.22 16.86 37.86
CA ALA A 156 30.40 16.03 37.62
C ALA A 156 31.14 16.41 36.32
N ALA A 157 30.42 16.92 35.32
CA ALA A 157 30.97 17.44 34.06
C ALA A 157 31.63 18.83 34.19
N GLY A 158 31.61 19.43 35.38
CA GLY A 158 32.17 20.76 35.66
C GLY A 158 31.12 21.86 35.57
N ASP A 159 29.97 21.64 36.21
CA ASP A 159 28.83 22.56 36.26
C ASP A 159 28.31 22.99 34.87
N VAL A 160 28.21 22.01 33.94
CA VAL A 160 27.71 22.27 32.58
C VAL A 160 26.22 22.64 32.58
N PRO A 161 25.73 23.44 31.61
CA PRO A 161 24.33 23.82 31.52
C PRO A 161 23.37 22.62 31.50
N LEU A 162 22.31 22.69 32.31
CA LEU A 162 21.21 21.73 32.37
C LEU A 162 19.90 22.42 31.95
N LEU A 163 19.23 21.84 30.96
CA LEU A 163 17.84 22.15 30.64
C LEU A 163 16.94 21.00 31.10
N HIS A 164 15.86 21.31 31.82
CA HIS A 164 14.87 20.34 32.24
C HIS A 164 13.48 20.62 31.63
N LEU A 165 12.90 19.61 30.99
CA LEU A 165 11.52 19.66 30.52
C LEU A 165 10.55 19.22 31.61
N SER A 166 9.71 20.15 32.02
CA SER A 166 8.65 19.98 33.02
C SER A 166 7.28 20.04 32.35
N THR A 167 6.29 20.69 32.96
CA THR A 167 4.96 20.97 32.40
C THR A 167 4.39 22.24 33.00
N CYS A 168 3.52 22.98 32.29
CA CYS A 168 2.85 24.14 32.89
C CYS A 168 1.90 23.73 34.02
N PHE A 169 1.42 22.48 34.02
CA PHE A 169 0.52 21.93 35.04
C PHE A 169 1.17 21.62 36.39
N VAL A 170 2.45 21.96 36.61
CA VAL A 170 3.10 21.90 37.94
C VAL A 170 2.46 22.84 38.96
N SER A 171 1.58 23.76 38.52
CA SER A 171 0.75 24.58 39.41
C SER A 171 -0.33 23.78 40.15
N GLY A 172 -0.54 22.50 39.83
CA GLY A 172 -1.58 21.67 40.45
C GLY A 172 -2.96 22.33 40.30
N ARG A 173 -3.80 22.28 41.34
CA ARG A 173 -5.15 22.88 41.33
C ARG A 173 -5.19 24.40 41.55
N SER A 174 -4.07 25.09 41.33
CA SER A 174 -4.02 26.55 41.44
C SER A 174 -4.86 27.25 40.36
N SER A 175 -5.31 28.47 40.65
CA SER A 175 -6.11 29.30 39.73
C SER A 175 -5.50 30.69 39.56
N GLY A 176 -5.90 31.41 38.50
CA GLY A 176 -5.34 32.72 38.19
C GLY A 176 -4.06 32.64 37.35
N THR A 177 -3.31 33.74 37.28
CA THR A 177 -2.08 33.82 36.47
C THR A 177 -0.89 33.19 37.19
N ILE A 178 -0.21 32.26 36.52
CA ILE A 178 0.99 31.55 36.96
C ILE A 178 2.20 32.15 36.25
N GLU A 179 3.13 32.72 37.01
CA GLU A 179 4.32 33.40 36.49
C GLU A 179 5.42 32.44 36.04
N GLU A 180 6.28 32.89 35.12
CA GLU A 180 7.54 32.22 34.74
C GLU A 180 8.61 32.33 35.85
N SER A 181 8.31 31.74 36.99
CA SER A 181 9.16 31.80 38.17
C SER A 181 9.18 30.48 38.96
N ALA A 182 10.00 30.48 40.01
CA ALA A 182 10.05 29.44 41.01
C ALA A 182 8.70 29.42 41.77
N GLY A 183 7.78 28.55 41.37
CA GLY A 183 6.44 28.51 41.94
C GLY A 183 6.44 28.10 43.43
N ASP A 184 5.54 28.69 44.22
CA ASP A 184 5.22 28.17 45.55
C ASP A 184 4.19 27.05 45.41
N PHE A 185 4.67 25.81 45.48
CA PHE A 185 3.83 24.62 45.35
C PHE A 185 3.18 24.18 46.65
N GLY A 186 3.42 24.88 47.77
CA GLY A 186 2.80 24.58 49.06
C GLY A 186 3.30 23.31 49.75
N PHE A 187 4.50 22.82 49.41
CA PHE A 187 5.16 21.71 50.08
C PHE A 187 6.65 21.99 50.32
N ASP A 188 7.22 21.35 51.34
CA ASP A 188 8.68 21.24 51.52
C ASP A 188 9.21 20.02 50.74
N SER A 189 10.27 20.22 49.95
CA SER A 189 10.78 19.21 49.00
C SER A 189 11.25 17.93 49.71
N ARG A 190 11.92 18.06 50.86
CA ARG A 190 12.47 16.93 51.63
C ARG A 190 11.36 16.14 52.31
N THR A 191 10.38 16.86 52.86
CA THR A 191 9.22 16.26 53.52
C THR A 191 8.37 15.48 52.51
N LEU A 192 8.08 16.07 51.35
CA LEU A 192 7.31 15.40 50.30
C LEU A 192 8.06 14.20 49.73
N LEU A 193 9.38 14.30 49.52
CA LEU A 193 10.16 13.15 49.06
C LEU A 193 10.13 12.00 50.08
N ALA A 194 10.25 12.28 51.38
CA ALA A 194 10.15 11.27 52.43
C ALA A 194 8.74 10.66 52.54
N GLU A 195 7.70 11.41 52.21
CA GLU A 195 6.34 10.89 52.09
C GLU A 195 6.18 9.96 50.89
N LEU A 196 6.68 10.37 49.73
CA LEU A 196 6.70 9.53 48.53
C LEU A 196 7.52 8.25 48.74
N ASP A 197 8.67 8.31 49.41
CA ASP A 197 9.49 7.14 49.73
C ASP A 197 8.75 6.14 50.63
N ARG A 198 8.00 6.63 51.63
CA ARG A 198 7.12 5.79 52.46
C ARG A 198 6.00 5.17 51.63
N ALA A 199 5.35 5.97 50.78
CA ALA A 199 4.32 5.48 49.86
C ALA A 199 4.86 4.42 48.89
N CYS A 200 6.12 4.55 48.44
CA CYS A 200 6.79 3.53 47.63
C CYS A 200 7.04 2.25 48.42
N ALA A 201 7.57 2.35 49.63
CA ALA A 201 7.84 1.19 50.50
C ALA A 201 6.56 0.43 50.90
N GLU A 202 5.44 1.14 51.08
CA GLU A 202 4.13 0.54 51.37
C GLU A 202 3.59 -0.32 50.21
N VAL A 203 4.05 -0.07 48.98
CA VAL A 203 3.60 -0.80 47.77
C VAL A 203 4.71 -1.67 47.16
N GLU A 204 5.82 -1.85 47.88
CA GLU A 204 6.88 -2.81 47.54
C GLU A 204 6.43 -4.24 47.93
N GLY A 205 5.66 -4.90 47.05
CA GLY A 205 5.14 -6.26 47.23
C GLY A 205 4.25 -6.75 46.08
N ASP A 206 3.66 -7.95 46.21
CA ASP A 206 2.75 -8.61 45.23
C ASP A 206 1.37 -7.92 45.14
N ASP A 207 1.18 -6.80 45.84
CA ASP A 207 0.02 -5.92 45.71
C ASP A 207 0.14 -5.18 44.37
N GLY A 208 -0.53 -5.71 43.35
CA GLY A 208 -0.38 -5.35 41.94
C GLY A 208 -0.46 -3.85 41.60
N ASP A 209 -0.10 -3.52 40.35
CA ASP A 209 0.06 -2.15 39.81
C ASP A 209 -1.06 -1.15 40.21
N GLU A 210 -2.28 -1.61 40.44
CA GLU A 210 -3.44 -0.79 40.83
C GLU A 210 -3.29 -0.15 42.23
N ALA A 211 -2.72 -0.85 43.21
CA ALA A 211 -2.52 -0.33 44.57
C ALA A 211 -1.48 0.81 44.58
N ALA A 212 -0.39 0.64 43.83
CA ALA A 212 0.67 1.65 43.69
C ALA A 212 0.20 2.91 42.96
N VAL A 213 -0.70 2.77 41.98
CA VAL A 213 -1.34 3.91 41.30
C VAL A 213 -2.29 4.63 42.26
N ALA A 214 -3.14 3.89 42.98
CA ALA A 214 -4.07 4.47 43.96
C ALA A 214 -3.34 5.27 45.04
N LYS A 215 -2.21 4.74 45.54
CA LYS A 215 -1.38 5.43 46.52
C LYS A 215 -0.77 6.73 45.97
N GLY A 216 -0.30 6.71 44.72
CA GLY A 216 0.19 7.92 44.04
C GLY A 216 -0.89 9.01 43.93
N ARG A 217 -2.13 8.63 43.60
CA ARG A 217 -3.28 9.54 43.55
C ARG A 217 -3.62 10.12 44.92
N GLU A 218 -3.57 9.30 45.98
CA GLU A 218 -3.79 9.74 47.37
C GLU A 218 -2.82 10.85 47.77
N VAL A 219 -1.52 10.63 47.54
CA VAL A 219 -0.47 11.61 47.87
C VAL A 219 -0.65 12.89 47.03
N ALA A 220 -0.88 12.77 45.73
CA ALA A 220 -1.14 13.94 44.87
C ALA A 220 -2.34 14.77 45.34
N ALA A 221 -3.45 14.12 45.70
CA ALA A 221 -4.64 14.79 46.19
C ALA A 221 -4.38 15.51 47.53
N ALA A 222 -3.62 14.90 48.45
CA ALA A 222 -3.26 15.50 49.74
C ALA A 222 -2.50 16.84 49.58
N HIS A 223 -1.69 16.94 48.52
CA HIS A 223 -0.90 18.14 48.19
C HIS A 223 -1.59 19.07 47.17
N ARG A 224 -2.88 18.85 46.87
CA ARG A 224 -3.69 19.64 45.91
C ARG A 224 -3.19 19.59 44.46
N PHE A 225 -2.61 18.46 44.06
CA PHE A 225 -2.26 18.16 42.67
C PHE A 225 -3.34 17.32 42.00
N ASN A 226 -3.36 17.35 40.66
CA ASN A 226 -4.32 16.56 39.88
C ASN A 226 -3.95 15.08 39.87
N ASP A 227 -2.66 14.78 39.79
CA ASP A 227 -2.12 13.43 39.72
C ASP A 227 -0.65 13.37 40.17
N VAL A 228 -0.10 12.15 40.22
CA VAL A 228 1.29 11.90 40.61
C VAL A 228 2.28 12.48 39.59
N TYR A 229 1.89 12.63 38.32
CA TYR A 229 2.74 13.19 37.28
C TYR A 229 3.05 14.67 37.55
N THR A 230 2.03 15.50 37.75
CA THR A 230 2.19 16.93 38.05
C THR A 230 2.89 17.18 39.38
N LEU A 231 2.57 16.39 40.41
CA LEU A 231 3.24 16.44 41.71
C LEU A 231 4.74 16.14 41.59
N THR A 232 5.10 15.05 40.92
CA THR A 232 6.51 14.64 40.80
C THR A 232 7.32 15.59 39.93
N LYS A 233 6.71 16.21 38.92
CA LYS A 233 7.33 17.29 38.14
C LYS A 233 7.58 18.54 38.97
N ALA A 234 6.59 18.98 39.76
CA ALA A 234 6.76 20.11 40.67
C ALA A 234 7.86 19.86 41.70
N LEU A 235 7.90 18.66 42.29
CA LEU A 235 8.96 18.26 43.22
C LEU A 235 10.34 18.23 42.54
N ALA A 236 10.43 17.70 41.33
CA ALA A 236 11.68 17.69 40.56
C ALA A 236 12.22 19.12 40.33
N GLU A 237 11.35 20.08 39.98
CA GLU A 237 11.76 21.48 39.82
C GLU A 237 12.33 22.07 41.13
N ARG A 238 11.66 21.86 42.27
CA ARG A 238 12.17 22.32 43.58
C ARG A 238 13.51 21.69 43.93
N MET A 239 13.63 20.38 43.74
CA MET A 239 14.88 19.67 44.04
C MET A 239 16.03 20.12 43.14
N LEU A 240 15.78 20.34 41.85
CA LEU A 240 16.79 20.88 40.94
C LEU A 240 17.22 22.29 41.39
N GLU A 241 16.28 23.16 41.73
CA GLU A 241 16.56 24.53 42.17
C GLU A 241 17.39 24.56 43.47
N GLU A 242 17.01 23.75 44.46
CA GLU A 242 17.69 23.68 45.76
C GLU A 242 19.08 23.04 45.67
N GLN A 243 19.24 22.04 44.79
CA GLN A 243 20.45 21.23 44.75
C GLN A 243 21.44 21.63 43.65
N ARG A 244 21.09 22.53 42.72
CA ARG A 244 21.93 22.84 41.54
C ARG A 244 23.33 23.36 41.86
N GLY A 245 23.49 24.12 42.95
CA GLY A 245 24.76 24.80 43.23
C GLY A 245 25.17 25.71 42.06
N GLY A 246 26.34 25.45 41.45
CA GLY A 246 26.88 26.24 40.34
C GLY A 246 26.29 25.96 38.95
N VAL A 247 25.50 24.90 38.79
CA VAL A 247 24.96 24.48 37.48
C VAL A 247 23.97 25.53 36.91
N PRO A 248 24.21 26.07 35.70
CA PRO A 248 23.22 26.88 34.98
C PRO A 248 21.98 26.03 34.65
N LEU A 249 20.80 26.50 35.04
CA LEU A 249 19.56 25.74 34.94
C LEU A 249 18.47 26.52 34.20
N ALA A 250 17.88 25.90 33.19
CA ALA A 250 16.63 26.34 32.57
C ALA A 250 15.54 25.26 32.73
N ILE A 251 14.32 25.69 33.01
CA ILE A 251 13.13 24.83 33.11
C ILE A 251 12.13 25.28 32.06
N VAL A 252 11.78 24.37 31.15
CA VAL A 252 10.77 24.61 30.10
C VAL A 252 9.50 23.85 30.48
N ARG A 253 8.37 24.57 30.56
CA ARG A 253 7.06 24.10 31.00
C ARG A 253 6.06 24.12 29.82
N PRO A 254 6.02 23.07 29.00
CA PRO A 254 5.03 22.96 27.93
C PRO A 254 3.62 22.64 28.46
N GLY A 255 2.61 23.05 27.70
CA GLY A 255 1.23 22.56 27.81
C GLY A 255 1.04 21.14 27.27
N ILE A 256 -0.18 20.81 26.87
CA ILE A 256 -0.52 19.57 26.16
C ILE A 256 0.13 19.61 24.79
N VAL A 257 1.16 18.78 24.61
CA VAL A 257 1.96 18.74 23.38
C VAL A 257 1.29 17.83 22.36
N GLU A 258 0.95 18.40 21.21
CA GLU A 258 0.30 17.69 20.10
C GLU A 258 1.15 17.69 18.83
N SER A 259 0.58 17.22 17.72
CA SER A 259 1.25 17.07 16.42
C SER A 259 2.07 18.29 15.99
N ALA A 260 3.14 18.07 15.22
CA ALA A 260 3.92 19.14 14.65
C ALA A 260 3.09 20.05 13.75
N LEU A 261 3.26 21.37 13.88
CA LEU A 261 2.67 22.33 12.95
C LEU A 261 3.34 22.22 11.58
N ALA A 262 4.67 22.21 11.55
CA ALA A 262 5.45 22.21 10.32
C ALA A 262 6.64 21.22 10.36
N GLN A 263 7.39 21.15 11.47
CA GLN A 263 8.65 20.41 11.53
C GLN A 263 8.60 19.28 12.57
N PRO A 264 9.18 18.10 12.31
CA PRO A 264 9.93 17.71 11.11
C PRO A 264 9.04 17.49 9.90
N ARG A 265 7.75 17.20 10.11
CA ARG A 265 6.73 17.11 9.06
C ARG A 265 5.40 17.65 9.59
N PRO A 266 4.59 18.35 8.77
CA PRO A 266 3.28 18.82 9.18
C PRO A 266 2.38 17.67 9.64
N GLY A 267 1.71 17.85 10.78
CA GLY A 267 0.83 16.86 11.39
C GLY A 267 1.53 15.64 11.98
N TRP A 268 2.86 15.59 12.03
CA TRP A 268 3.57 14.43 12.60
C TRP A 268 3.26 14.31 14.09
N ILE A 269 2.79 13.12 14.49
CA ILE A 269 2.50 12.76 15.88
C ILE A 269 2.88 11.30 16.12
N GLU A 270 3.37 10.99 17.31
CA GLU A 270 3.72 9.63 17.69
C GLU A 270 2.64 9.05 18.60
N ALA A 271 1.83 8.13 18.04
CA ALA A 271 0.68 7.50 18.69
C ALA A 271 -0.39 8.50 19.16
N VAL A 272 -1.48 7.99 19.72
CA VAL A 272 -2.59 8.78 20.28
C VAL A 272 -2.16 9.37 21.63
N ARG A 273 -2.31 10.69 21.82
CA ARG A 273 -1.88 11.47 23.00
C ARG A 273 -3.05 12.18 23.67
N VAL A 274 -2.93 12.50 24.96
CA VAL A 274 -3.85 13.28 25.84
C VAL A 274 -5.20 13.73 25.22
N ALA A 275 -5.24 14.66 24.27
CA ALA A 275 -6.49 15.16 23.68
C ALA A 275 -7.03 14.27 22.54
N ASP A 276 -6.16 13.52 21.86
CA ASP A 276 -6.50 12.64 20.75
C ASP A 276 -7.56 11.58 21.07
N PRO A 277 -7.59 10.86 22.23
CA PRO A 277 -8.66 9.91 22.52
C PRO A 277 -10.05 10.55 22.41
N LEU A 278 -10.18 11.81 22.84
CA LEU A 278 -11.41 12.60 22.71
C LEU A 278 -11.72 12.85 21.23
N LEU A 279 -10.74 13.31 20.45
CA LEU A 279 -10.88 13.59 19.03
C LEU A 279 -11.20 12.32 18.21
N VAL A 280 -10.54 11.20 18.49
CA VAL A 280 -10.79 9.90 17.87
C VAL A 280 -12.19 9.40 18.21
N ALA A 281 -12.63 9.54 19.46
CA ALA A 281 -13.97 9.16 19.88
C ALA A 281 -15.05 9.99 19.18
N TYR A 282 -14.81 11.29 19.08
CA TYR A 282 -15.66 12.22 18.35
C TYR A 282 -15.72 11.89 16.85
N GLY A 283 -14.56 11.70 16.21
CA GLY A 283 -14.45 11.27 14.81
C GLY A 283 -15.11 9.92 14.53
N ARG A 284 -15.15 9.01 15.51
CA ARG A 284 -15.84 7.72 15.40
C ARG A 284 -17.35 7.82 15.67
N GLY A 285 -17.88 9.03 15.87
CA GLY A 285 -19.29 9.28 16.17
C GLY A 285 -19.76 8.71 17.52
N ARG A 286 -18.81 8.38 18.41
CA ARG A 286 -19.08 7.80 19.74
C ARG A 286 -19.31 8.87 20.81
N LEU A 287 -18.85 10.08 20.55
CA LEU A 287 -19.03 11.23 21.44
C LEU A 287 -20.12 12.15 20.86
N ARG A 288 -21.29 12.17 21.49
CA ARG A 288 -22.41 13.07 21.11
C ARG A 288 -22.76 14.08 22.18
N GLU A 289 -22.62 13.69 23.44
CA GLU A 289 -22.81 14.56 24.59
C GLU A 289 -21.53 14.60 25.41
N LEU A 290 -21.21 15.76 25.98
CA LEU A 290 -19.99 15.99 26.75
C LEU A 290 -20.28 16.73 28.05
N PRO A 291 -19.99 16.15 29.23
CA PRO A 291 -20.18 16.82 30.52
C PRO A 291 -18.99 17.74 30.83
N ALA A 292 -18.80 18.78 30.01
CA ALA A 292 -17.69 19.71 30.12
C ALA A 292 -18.15 21.14 29.77
N ASP A 293 -17.42 22.15 30.24
CA ASP A 293 -17.65 23.54 29.84
C ASP A 293 -17.09 23.77 28.41
N PRO A 294 -17.91 24.16 27.42
CA PRO A 294 -17.41 24.50 26.09
C PRO A 294 -16.44 25.70 26.09
N GLU A 295 -16.54 26.60 27.09
CA GLU A 295 -15.67 27.76 27.25
C GLU A 295 -14.38 27.43 28.04
N GLY A 296 -14.26 26.18 28.50
CA GLY A 296 -13.05 25.66 29.14
C GLY A 296 -11.85 25.84 28.21
N ARG A 297 -10.81 26.53 28.71
CA ARG A 297 -9.62 26.85 27.93
C ARG A 297 -8.60 25.74 28.01
N LEU A 298 -8.02 25.43 26.87
CA LEU A 298 -7.01 24.40 26.70
C LEU A 298 -5.62 25.03 26.62
N GLU A 299 -4.66 24.41 27.29
CA GLU A 299 -3.24 24.65 27.08
C GLU A 299 -2.69 23.63 26.10
N LEU A 300 -2.80 23.89 24.81
CA LEU A 300 -2.38 23.00 23.74
C LEU A 300 -1.24 23.65 22.95
N ILE A 301 -0.23 22.88 22.57
CA ILE A 301 0.94 23.41 21.86
C ILE A 301 1.49 22.40 20.83
N PRO A 302 1.86 22.83 19.61
CA PRO A 302 2.57 21.97 18.66
C PRO A 302 3.95 21.54 19.17
N VAL A 303 4.34 20.29 18.92
CA VAL A 303 5.64 19.74 19.40
C VAL A 303 6.87 20.50 18.87
N ASP A 304 6.81 21.05 17.66
CA ASP A 304 7.90 21.86 17.11
C ASP A 304 8.10 23.16 17.87
N PHE A 305 7.04 23.79 18.37
CA PHE A 305 7.15 25.02 19.16
C PHE A 305 7.86 24.73 20.49
N VAL A 306 7.51 23.62 21.14
CA VAL A 306 8.18 23.17 22.37
C VAL A 306 9.66 22.92 22.13
N VAL A 307 10.01 22.24 21.03
CA VAL A 307 11.41 21.95 20.70
C VAL A 307 12.18 23.22 20.34
N HIS A 308 11.59 24.15 19.59
CA HIS A 308 12.24 25.41 19.25
C HIS A 308 12.50 26.28 20.48
N ALA A 309 11.51 26.41 21.37
CA ALA A 309 11.67 27.11 22.64
C ALA A 309 12.71 26.42 23.54
N THR A 310 12.76 25.09 23.55
CA THR A 310 13.76 24.30 24.27
C THR A 310 15.18 24.61 23.78
N LEU A 311 15.39 24.67 22.47
CA LEU A 311 16.70 24.97 21.90
C LEU A 311 17.11 26.42 22.12
N ALA A 312 16.18 27.36 22.05
CA ALA A 312 16.41 28.76 22.40
C ALA A 312 16.81 28.89 23.88
N ALA A 313 16.08 28.24 24.79
CA ALA A 313 16.36 28.26 26.22
C ALA A 313 17.71 27.62 26.55
N LEU A 314 18.07 26.54 25.86
CA LEU A 314 19.37 25.91 26.00
C LEU A 314 20.48 26.85 25.54
N ALA A 315 20.35 27.47 24.36
CA ALA A 315 21.34 28.41 23.83
C ALA A 315 21.53 29.61 24.76
N ASP A 316 20.44 30.11 25.35
CA ASP A 316 20.44 31.25 26.24
C ASP A 316 21.27 31.01 27.52
N LEU A 317 21.36 29.78 28.03
CA LEU A 317 22.20 29.43 29.19
C LEU A 317 23.71 29.70 28.96
N GLY A 318 24.14 29.96 27.72
CA GLY A 318 25.52 30.30 27.37
C GLY A 318 26.45 29.08 27.28
N PRO A 319 27.70 29.26 26.80
CA PRO A 319 28.66 28.16 26.66
C PRO A 319 29.17 27.67 28.03
N ALA A 320 29.51 26.38 28.12
CA ALA A 320 30.30 25.86 29.23
C ALA A 320 31.68 26.52 29.23
N THR A 321 32.20 26.97 30.38
CA THR A 321 33.56 27.50 30.48
C THR A 321 34.57 26.42 30.08
N THR A 322 35.28 26.64 28.97
CA THR A 322 36.31 25.71 28.51
C THR A 322 37.53 25.78 29.42
N THR A 323 38.28 24.68 29.53
CA THR A 323 39.56 24.64 30.26
C THR A 323 40.61 25.58 29.66
N ALA A 324 40.49 25.92 28.36
CA ALA A 324 41.39 26.85 27.68
C ALA A 324 41.16 28.30 28.13
N ASP A 325 39.90 28.74 28.26
CA ASP A 325 39.55 30.08 28.73
C ASP A 325 39.92 30.28 30.21
N ALA A 326 39.80 29.23 31.02
CA ALA A 326 40.22 29.22 32.42
C ALA A 326 41.75 29.34 32.58
N ALA A 327 42.51 28.64 31.72
CA ALA A 327 43.97 28.67 31.71
C ALA A 327 44.54 30.03 31.25
N GLN A 328 43.88 30.68 30.28
CA GLN A 328 44.31 31.99 29.77
C GLN A 328 43.98 33.14 30.72
N ALA A 329 42.96 32.98 31.58
CA ALA A 329 42.54 33.97 32.57
C ALA A 329 43.18 33.79 33.95
N GLY A 330 43.94 32.70 34.19
CA GLY A 330 44.60 32.43 35.47
C GLY A 330 43.67 31.96 36.59
N PHE A 331 42.49 31.42 36.27
CA PHE A 331 41.46 31.03 37.22
C PHE A 331 41.04 29.56 37.04
N GLY A 332 40.48 28.95 38.10
CA GLY A 332 39.84 27.63 38.00
C GLY A 332 38.58 27.68 37.12
N ARG A 333 38.19 26.53 36.54
CA ARG A 333 37.05 26.39 35.60
C ARG A 333 35.72 27.00 36.08
N GLY A 334 35.56 27.21 37.39
CA GLY A 334 34.36 27.76 38.03
C GLY A 334 34.34 29.27 38.32
N ASP A 335 35.44 30.02 38.16
CA ASP A 335 35.49 31.43 38.60
C ASP A 335 35.09 32.45 37.53
N VAL A 336 35.07 32.07 36.25
CA VAL A 336 34.81 32.98 35.11
C VAL A 336 33.31 33.25 34.91
N ILE A 337 32.43 32.30 35.28
CA ILE A 337 30.96 32.46 35.17
C ILE A 337 30.45 33.58 36.09
N ARG A 338 31.13 33.83 37.22
CA ARG A 338 30.73 34.85 38.22
C ARG A 338 30.85 36.30 37.75
N ARG A 339 31.53 36.59 36.64
CA ARG A 339 31.89 37.97 36.25
C ARG A 339 31.06 38.57 35.13
N ARG A 340 30.17 37.81 34.46
CA ARG A 340 29.37 38.34 33.34
C ARG A 340 28.18 39.19 33.80
N ASP A 341 27.68 38.94 35.02
CA ASP A 341 26.62 39.73 35.65
C ASP A 341 27.20 40.43 36.89
N GLY A 342 27.48 41.72 36.79
CA GLY A 342 28.04 42.51 37.88
C GLY A 342 27.12 42.56 39.10
N GLY A 343 27.33 41.69 40.09
CA GLY A 343 26.67 41.79 41.40
C GLY A 343 26.74 40.54 42.27
N ALA A 344 27.33 40.67 43.46
CA ALA A 344 27.23 39.83 44.68
C ALA A 344 26.94 38.31 44.53
N GLY A 345 28.00 37.50 44.46
CA GLY A 345 28.19 36.29 45.29
C GLY A 345 27.21 35.10 45.27
N GLY A 346 26.16 35.09 44.44
CA GLY A 346 25.18 33.98 44.33
C GLY A 346 25.24 33.22 43.00
N PRO A 347 24.69 31.99 42.91
CA PRO A 347 24.50 31.29 41.63
C PRO A 347 23.49 32.04 40.75
N ALA A 348 23.73 32.12 39.43
CA ALA A 348 22.84 32.77 38.47
C ALA A 348 21.40 32.25 38.60
N PRO A 349 20.34 33.08 38.46
CA PRO A 349 18.96 32.65 38.69
C PRO A 349 18.54 31.54 37.72
N VAL A 350 17.64 30.66 38.19
CA VAL A 350 17.00 29.64 37.33
C VAL A 350 16.09 30.35 36.33
N ARG A 351 16.16 29.97 35.06
CA ARG A 351 15.32 30.54 34.00
C ARG A 351 14.13 29.65 33.74
N TYR A 352 12.93 30.21 33.78
CA TYR A 352 11.68 29.50 33.57
C TYR A 352 11.03 29.98 32.27
N TYR A 353 10.53 29.03 31.48
CA TYR A 353 9.89 29.30 30.19
C TYR A 353 8.59 28.51 30.09
N GLN A 354 7.46 29.19 29.94
CA GLN A 354 6.15 28.58 29.73
C GLN A 354 5.83 28.56 28.23
N VAL A 355 5.56 27.36 27.71
CA VAL A 355 5.29 27.15 26.29
C VAL A 355 3.87 26.59 26.15
N GLY A 356 2.90 27.50 26.10
CA GLY A 356 1.47 27.19 26.09
C GLY A 356 0.68 28.13 25.19
N SER A 357 -0.63 27.95 25.17
CA SER A 357 -1.56 28.69 24.31
C SER A 357 -2.22 29.90 24.99
N SER A 358 -1.80 30.28 26.21
CA SER A 358 -2.37 31.42 26.95
C SER A 358 -2.65 32.70 26.14
N ARG A 359 -1.77 33.10 25.21
CA ARG A 359 -1.96 34.31 24.38
C ARG A 359 -2.86 34.13 23.17
N ASN A 360 -3.07 32.89 22.74
CA ASN A 360 -3.95 32.53 21.64
C ASN A 360 -4.81 31.37 22.13
N PRO A 361 -5.74 31.64 23.07
CA PRO A 361 -6.46 30.59 23.77
C PRO A 361 -7.33 29.81 22.80
N LEU A 362 -7.37 28.49 22.98
CA LEU A 362 -8.30 27.58 22.31
C LEU A 362 -9.30 27.07 23.34
N THR A 363 -10.60 27.19 23.07
CA THR A 363 -11.61 26.56 23.94
C THR A 363 -11.88 25.11 23.54
N LEU A 364 -12.41 24.31 24.47
CA LEU A 364 -12.85 22.95 24.19
C LEU A 364 -13.94 22.91 23.10
N GLY A 365 -14.84 23.89 23.11
CA GLY A 365 -15.85 24.09 22.07
C GLY A 365 -15.24 24.33 20.69
N GLU A 366 -14.25 25.21 20.60
CA GLU A 366 -13.53 25.53 19.36
C GLU A 366 -12.73 24.32 18.86
N LEU A 367 -12.01 23.62 19.73
CA LEU A 367 -11.27 22.40 19.38
C LEU A 367 -12.19 21.38 18.71
N LEU A 368 -13.34 21.08 19.33
CA LEU A 368 -14.29 20.10 18.78
C LEU A 368 -14.99 20.63 17.53
N ALA A 369 -15.24 21.93 17.41
CA ALA A 369 -15.76 22.52 16.18
C ALA A 369 -14.76 22.40 15.01
N HIS A 370 -13.49 22.72 15.23
CA HIS A 370 -12.44 22.60 14.22
C HIS A 370 -12.13 21.14 13.89
N ALA A 371 -12.14 20.25 14.88
CA ALA A 371 -11.98 18.82 14.66
C ALA A 371 -13.13 18.25 13.82
N ARG A 372 -14.37 18.74 14.03
CA ARG A 372 -15.52 18.39 13.18
C ARG A 372 -15.29 18.80 11.74
N ASP A 373 -14.82 20.03 11.51
CA ASP A 373 -14.48 20.51 10.16
C ASP A 373 -13.38 19.63 9.53
N GLY A 374 -12.41 19.16 10.31
CA GLY A 374 -11.39 18.20 9.89
C GLY A 374 -11.99 16.85 9.51
N PHE A 375 -12.79 16.23 10.39
CA PHE A 375 -13.46 14.96 10.11
C PHE A 375 -14.51 15.05 9.01
N ALA A 376 -15.09 16.22 8.74
CA ALA A 376 -15.95 16.43 7.58
C ALA A 376 -15.16 16.32 6.26
N GLN A 377 -13.89 16.76 6.26
CA GLN A 377 -12.99 16.66 5.10
C GLN A 377 -12.36 15.26 4.98
N THR A 378 -11.97 14.67 6.10
CA THR A 378 -11.36 13.34 6.19
C THR A 378 -12.13 12.46 7.19
N PRO A 379 -13.32 11.93 6.83
CA PRO A 379 -14.14 11.18 7.76
C PRO A 379 -13.51 9.85 8.13
N LEU A 380 -13.54 9.51 9.42
CA LEU A 380 -13.29 8.14 9.86
C LEU A 380 -14.38 7.22 9.29
N ARG A 381 -14.05 5.95 9.06
CA ARG A 381 -14.97 4.99 8.46
C ARG A 381 -15.40 3.94 9.46
N ASP A 382 -16.66 3.49 9.36
CA ASP A 382 -17.18 2.39 10.16
C ASP A 382 -16.60 1.03 9.68
N GLN A 383 -16.92 -0.05 10.39
CA GLN A 383 -16.47 -1.40 10.02
C GLN A 383 -16.97 -1.87 8.63
N GLN A 384 -17.92 -1.14 8.03
CA GLN A 384 -18.50 -1.40 6.72
C GLN A 384 -17.92 -0.44 5.66
N GLY A 385 -16.91 0.37 6.02
CA GLY A 385 -16.23 1.31 5.15
C GLY A 385 -17.01 2.60 4.85
N ARG A 386 -18.14 2.85 5.51
CA ARG A 386 -18.94 4.06 5.30
C ARG A 386 -18.35 5.22 6.10
N ALA A 387 -18.33 6.41 5.51
CA ALA A 387 -17.93 7.62 6.22
C ALA A 387 -18.84 7.84 7.43
N ILE A 388 -18.24 8.05 8.60
CA ILE A 388 -18.95 8.39 9.82
C ILE A 388 -19.18 9.89 9.78
N GLU A 389 -20.45 10.27 9.75
CA GLU A 389 -20.84 11.67 9.90
C GLU A 389 -20.77 12.06 11.38
N VAL A 390 -20.04 13.13 11.66
CA VAL A 390 -19.79 13.61 13.02
C VAL A 390 -20.69 14.82 13.30
N PRO A 391 -21.79 14.65 14.06
CA PRO A 391 -22.64 15.78 14.41
C PRO A 391 -21.94 16.72 15.41
N PRO A 392 -22.38 17.99 15.55
CA PRO A 392 -21.91 18.86 16.62
C PRO A 392 -22.10 18.18 17.98
N VAL A 393 -21.07 18.25 18.84
CA VAL A 393 -21.19 17.76 20.21
C VAL A 393 -22.16 18.65 21.00
N ARG A 394 -22.97 18.05 21.86
CA ARG A 394 -23.80 18.77 22.81
C ARG A 394 -23.12 18.80 24.18
N PHE A 395 -22.84 19.99 24.68
CA PHE A 395 -22.32 20.15 26.04
C PHE A 395 -23.48 20.06 27.05
N VAL A 396 -23.27 19.29 28.13
CA VAL A 396 -24.23 19.10 29.22
C VAL A 396 -23.58 19.48 30.55
N SER A 397 -24.38 19.82 31.56
CA SER A 397 -23.82 20.22 32.85
C SER A 397 -23.21 19.02 33.58
N PRO A 398 -22.11 19.20 34.34
CA PRO A 398 -21.56 18.14 35.18
C PRO A 398 -22.63 17.62 36.15
N GLY A 399 -23.08 16.38 35.96
CA GLY A 399 -24.13 15.74 36.77
C GLY A 399 -25.41 15.34 36.01
N ASP A 400 -25.57 15.78 34.75
CA ASP A 400 -26.67 15.33 33.90
C ASP A 400 -26.44 13.90 33.37
N GLU A 401 -27.49 13.06 33.31
CA GLU A 401 -27.41 11.74 32.68
C GLU A 401 -27.14 11.86 31.17
N LEU A 402 -25.97 11.38 30.72
CA LEU A 402 -25.58 11.35 29.31
C LEU A 402 -26.53 10.46 28.50
N ARG A 403 -27.07 10.97 27.38
CA ARG A 403 -27.92 10.21 26.47
C ARG A 403 -27.06 9.34 25.55
N PRO A 404 -27.30 8.02 25.46
CA PRO A 404 -26.55 7.15 24.56
C PRO A 404 -26.80 7.50 23.08
N ALA A 405 -25.74 7.50 22.27
CA ALA A 405 -25.82 7.64 20.82
C ALA A 405 -26.46 6.39 20.17
N ASN A 406 -27.65 6.55 19.56
CA ASN A 406 -28.39 5.62 18.69
C ASN A 406 -28.09 4.11 18.83
N ALA A 407 -28.91 3.44 19.64
CA ALA A 407 -29.03 2.00 19.74
C ALA A 407 -29.62 1.36 18.46
N GLY A 408 -28.76 0.90 17.56
CA GLY A 408 -29.09 -0.26 16.74
C GLY A 408 -28.81 -1.54 17.54
N ARG A 409 -29.84 -2.15 18.14
CA ARG A 409 -29.84 -3.46 18.84
C ARG A 409 -28.45 -3.97 19.28
N THR A 410 -27.86 -3.35 20.28
CA THR A 410 -26.73 -3.93 21.02
C THR A 410 -27.05 -4.02 22.51
N ASP A 411 -26.55 -5.12 23.06
CA ASP A 411 -26.66 -5.62 24.43
C ASP A 411 -26.44 -4.52 25.48
N ARG A 412 -27.17 -4.58 26.58
CA ARG A 412 -27.09 -3.65 27.73
C ARG A 412 -25.65 -3.60 28.27
N GLN A 413 -24.94 -4.73 28.27
CA GLN A 413 -23.52 -4.81 28.67
C GLN A 413 -22.56 -4.00 27.79
N GLY A 414 -22.89 -3.80 26.49
CA GLY A 414 -22.09 -2.96 25.61
C GLY A 414 -22.30 -1.47 25.84
N ARG A 415 -23.44 -1.08 26.42
CA ARG A 415 -23.80 0.32 26.73
C ARG A 415 -23.04 0.82 27.95
N ASP A 416 -22.97 -0.01 28.98
CA ASP A 416 -22.32 0.32 30.25
C ASP A 416 -20.80 0.44 30.05
N ARG A 417 -20.19 -0.47 29.28
CA ARG A 417 -18.75 -0.44 28.99
C ARG A 417 -18.27 0.77 28.19
N VAL A 418 -19.07 1.28 27.25
CA VAL A 418 -18.72 2.48 26.46
C VAL A 418 -18.84 3.73 27.32
N HIS A 419 -19.88 3.83 28.16
CA HIS A 419 -20.01 4.91 29.14
C HIS A 419 -18.89 4.90 30.18
N GLU A 420 -18.59 3.74 30.77
CA GLU A 420 -17.50 3.57 31.74
C GLU A 420 -16.14 3.95 31.14
N HIS A 421 -15.87 3.55 29.89
CA HIS A 421 -14.62 3.90 29.21
C HIS A 421 -14.47 5.41 29.01
N PHE A 422 -15.55 6.12 28.63
CA PHE A 422 -15.50 7.57 28.46
C PHE A 422 -15.50 8.33 29.78
N ALA A 423 -16.26 7.89 30.78
CA ALA A 423 -16.21 8.45 32.13
C ALA A 423 -14.80 8.36 32.70
N ARG A 424 -14.12 7.22 32.51
CA ARG A 424 -12.73 7.03 32.94
C ARG A 424 -11.74 7.93 32.18
N LEU A 425 -11.93 8.14 30.87
CA LEU A 425 -11.11 9.09 30.11
C LEU A 425 -11.29 10.53 30.63
N PHE A 426 -12.52 10.93 30.95
CA PHE A 426 -12.79 12.24 31.55
C PHE A 426 -12.26 12.39 32.98
N GLU A 427 -12.29 11.32 33.78
CA GLU A 427 -11.69 11.30 35.10
C GLU A 427 -10.18 11.57 35.03
N VAL A 428 -9.50 10.97 34.04
CA VAL A 428 -8.05 11.07 33.86
C VAL A 428 -7.62 12.38 33.19
N TYR A 429 -8.34 12.84 32.15
CA TYR A 429 -7.94 13.98 31.33
C TYR A 429 -8.69 15.28 31.65
N GLY A 430 -9.84 15.20 32.32
CA GLY A 430 -10.70 16.34 32.64
C GLY A 430 -9.99 17.51 33.32
N PRO A 431 -9.12 17.29 34.33
CA PRO A 431 -8.39 18.38 35.00
C PRO A 431 -7.50 19.23 34.07
N TYR A 432 -7.13 18.70 32.90
CA TYR A 432 -6.31 19.38 31.90
C TYR A 432 -7.12 20.06 30.79
N LEU A 433 -8.36 19.62 30.59
CA LEU A 433 -9.26 20.15 29.56
C LEU A 433 -10.06 21.38 30.03
N ASP A 434 -10.11 21.62 31.34
CA ASP A 434 -10.77 22.79 31.95
C ASP A 434 -9.96 23.31 33.14
N HIS A 435 -8.73 23.75 32.88
CA HIS A 435 -7.82 24.23 33.94
C HIS A 435 -8.06 25.72 34.24
N PRO A 436 -8.29 26.12 35.51
CA PRO A 436 -8.59 27.51 35.88
C PRO A 436 -7.36 28.45 35.91
N ALA A 437 -6.17 27.93 35.57
CA ALA A 437 -4.93 28.69 35.59
C ALA A 437 -4.66 29.32 34.23
N ARG A 438 -3.94 30.44 34.21
CA ARG A 438 -3.43 31.10 33.00
C ARG A 438 -1.93 31.24 33.12
N TYR A 439 -1.21 30.92 32.08
CA TYR A 439 0.23 30.76 32.13
C TYR A 439 0.90 31.97 31.47
N ASP A 440 1.63 32.78 32.25
CA ASP A 440 2.39 33.92 31.71
C ASP A 440 3.53 33.42 30.81
N ASP A 441 3.77 34.09 29.69
CA ASP A 441 4.78 33.74 28.68
C ASP A 441 5.79 34.86 28.42
N THR A 442 5.90 35.83 29.35
CA THR A 442 6.68 37.06 29.17
C THR A 442 8.18 36.80 28.92
N ALA A 443 8.82 35.93 29.71
CA ALA A 443 10.19 35.48 29.51
C ALA A 443 10.34 34.63 28.23
N THR A 444 9.37 33.76 27.90
CA THR A 444 9.39 33.00 26.63
C THR A 444 9.32 33.93 25.42
N ARG A 445 8.53 35.01 25.48
CA ARG A 445 8.49 36.04 24.43
C ARG A 445 9.77 36.85 24.36
N ALA A 446 10.34 37.23 25.51
CA ALA A 446 11.62 37.92 25.56
C ALA A 446 12.73 37.05 24.96
N LEU A 447 12.70 35.74 25.20
CA LEU A 447 13.61 34.77 24.60
C LEU A 447 13.45 34.71 23.09
N SER A 448 12.22 34.62 22.57
CA SER A 448 11.97 34.70 21.13
C SER A 448 12.49 36.02 20.56
N ALA A 449 12.16 37.16 21.18
CA ALA A 449 12.53 38.50 20.73
C ALA A 449 14.04 38.69 20.55
N ARG A 450 14.86 38.02 21.37
CA ARG A 450 16.33 38.07 21.27
C ARG A 450 16.92 37.27 20.11
N LEU A 451 16.17 36.37 19.48
CA LEU A 451 16.67 35.63 18.31
C LEU A 451 16.92 36.57 17.12
N THR A 452 17.97 36.32 16.35
CA THR A 452 18.14 37.00 15.05
C THR A 452 16.98 36.64 14.12
N ASP A 453 16.70 37.44 13.09
CA ASP A 453 15.61 37.14 12.15
C ASP A 453 15.77 35.79 11.47
N THR A 454 17.01 35.41 11.14
CA THR A 454 17.35 34.10 10.59
C THR A 454 17.02 32.97 11.57
N GLU A 455 17.38 33.12 12.83
CA GLU A 455 17.14 32.13 13.89
C GLU A 455 15.64 32.04 14.23
N ARG A 456 14.95 33.18 14.29
CA ARG A 456 13.50 33.24 14.50
C ARG A 456 12.73 32.55 13.38
N ALA A 457 13.18 32.67 12.14
CA ALA A 457 12.61 31.97 10.98
C ALA A 457 12.92 30.46 11.01
N ALA A 458 14.09 30.06 11.48
CA ALA A 458 14.49 28.67 11.59
C ALA A 458 13.82 27.96 12.79
N PHE A 459 13.57 28.68 13.88
CA PHE A 459 13.04 28.18 15.15
C PHE A 459 11.81 29.00 15.60
N PRO A 460 10.70 29.01 14.84
CA PRO A 460 9.51 29.77 15.23
C PRO A 460 8.75 29.10 16.38
N PHE A 461 8.40 29.86 17.41
CA PHE A 461 7.55 29.39 18.52
C PHE A 461 6.63 30.47 19.09
N ASP A 462 6.25 31.46 18.27
CA ASP A 462 5.27 32.48 18.66
C ASP A 462 3.84 31.97 18.42
N VAL A 463 3.16 31.64 19.51
CA VAL A 463 1.81 31.04 19.50
C VAL A 463 0.73 32.00 19.00
N ALA A 464 0.99 33.31 18.98
CA ALA A 464 0.06 34.28 18.39
C ALA A 464 -0.07 34.14 16.86
N GLN A 465 0.87 33.42 16.21
CA GLN A 465 0.83 33.17 14.77
C GLN A 465 0.05 31.91 14.40
N LEU A 466 -0.43 31.15 15.39
CA LEU A 466 -1.12 29.88 15.17
C LEU A 466 -2.59 30.11 14.78
N ASP A 467 -2.99 29.66 13.59
CA ASP A 467 -4.40 29.55 13.24
C ASP A 467 -4.95 28.21 13.74
N TRP A 468 -5.78 28.24 14.78
CA TRP A 468 -6.33 27.03 15.38
C TRP A 468 -7.20 26.20 14.44
N ARG A 469 -7.94 26.86 13.54
CA ARG A 469 -8.78 26.15 12.59
C ARG A 469 -7.93 25.41 11.59
N ASP A 470 -6.92 26.08 11.03
CA ASP A 470 -6.00 25.46 10.08
C ASP A 470 -5.19 24.32 10.74
N TYR A 471 -4.62 24.59 11.92
CA TYR A 471 -3.86 23.61 12.67
C TYR A 471 -4.70 22.37 13.01
N VAL A 472 -5.87 22.52 13.65
CA VAL A 472 -6.69 21.37 14.06
C VAL A 472 -7.28 20.65 12.85
N ALA A 473 -7.93 21.37 11.93
CA ALA A 473 -8.69 20.74 10.85
C ALA A 473 -7.81 20.21 9.71
N ARG A 474 -6.69 20.88 9.41
CA ARG A 474 -5.85 20.54 8.23
C ARG A 474 -4.52 19.88 8.58
N MET A 475 -3.99 20.09 9.78
CA MET A 475 -2.72 19.48 10.19
C MET A 475 -2.94 18.32 11.16
N HIS A 476 -3.56 18.59 12.31
CA HIS A 476 -3.66 17.65 13.42
C HIS A 476 -4.60 16.48 13.13
N VAL A 477 -5.87 16.72 12.73
CA VAL A 477 -6.83 15.62 12.44
C VAL A 477 -6.33 14.70 11.32
N PRO A 478 -5.84 15.20 10.17
CA PRO A 478 -5.23 14.34 9.15
C PRO A 478 -3.94 13.66 9.64
N GLY A 479 -3.12 14.36 10.42
CA GLY A 479 -1.91 13.84 11.04
C GLY A 479 -2.18 12.66 11.97
N LEU A 480 -3.19 12.78 12.82
CA LEU A 480 -3.68 11.74 13.73
C LEU A 480 -4.09 10.48 12.96
N GLN A 481 -4.81 10.63 11.85
CA GLN A 481 -5.16 9.52 10.98
C GLN A 481 -3.93 8.88 10.35
N ARG A 482 -3.01 9.70 9.82
CA ARG A 482 -1.85 9.27 9.03
C ARG A 482 -0.76 8.61 9.87
N PHE A 483 -0.44 9.17 11.04
CA PHE A 483 0.74 8.80 11.81
C PHE A 483 0.41 8.01 13.07
N ALA A 484 -0.73 8.25 13.73
CA ALA A 484 -1.13 7.49 14.92
C ALA A 484 -2.04 6.31 14.57
N LEU A 485 -3.20 6.58 13.96
CA LEU A 485 -4.24 5.56 13.75
C LEU A 485 -3.86 4.51 12.69
N CYS A 486 -3.18 4.91 11.62
CA CYS A 486 -2.66 3.96 10.62
C CYS A 486 -1.51 3.10 11.18
N ALA A 487 -0.66 3.66 12.05
CA ALA A 487 0.45 2.93 12.65
C ALA A 487 -0.01 1.87 13.65
N GLU A 488 -1.06 2.15 14.43
CA GLU A 488 -1.66 1.18 15.36
C GLU A 488 -2.43 0.05 14.67
N SER A 489 -3.02 0.31 13.50
CA SER A 489 -3.88 -0.64 12.79
C SER A 489 -3.16 -1.45 11.71
N GLY A 490 -1.96 -1.02 11.29
CA GLY A 490 -1.28 -1.56 10.10
C GLY A 490 -2.03 -1.27 8.80
N GLU A 491 -3.07 -0.43 8.83
CA GLU A 491 -3.93 -0.13 7.69
C GLU A 491 -3.35 1.05 6.87
N PRO A 492 -3.42 1.00 5.52
CA PRO A 492 -3.08 2.15 4.68
C PRO A 492 -4.04 3.33 4.98
N PRO A 493 -3.58 4.59 4.84
CA PRO A 493 -4.44 5.75 5.03
C PRO A 493 -5.63 5.66 4.06
N PRO A 494 -6.86 5.95 4.54
CA PRO A 494 -8.04 5.81 3.71
C PRO A 494 -7.98 6.78 2.53
N SER A 495 -8.32 6.29 1.34
CA SER A 495 -8.57 7.15 0.18
C SER A 495 -9.66 8.18 0.54
N PRO A 496 -9.39 9.50 0.44
CA PRO A 496 -10.40 10.54 0.66
C PRO A 496 -11.65 10.26 -0.17
N GLY A 497 -12.82 10.63 0.36
CA GLY A 497 -14.13 10.48 -0.28
C GLY A 497 -14.23 11.19 -1.65
N PRO A 498 -15.38 11.08 -2.34
CA PRO A 498 -15.49 11.32 -3.77
C PRO A 498 -15.22 12.78 -4.11
N ALA A 499 -14.03 13.06 -4.63
CA ALA A 499 -13.90 14.09 -5.65
C ALA A 499 -14.21 13.40 -6.98
N SER A 500 -15.12 14.00 -7.74
CA SER A 500 -15.74 13.41 -8.93
C SER A 500 -14.68 12.80 -9.87
N THR A 501 -14.87 11.54 -10.25
CA THR A 501 -14.19 10.91 -11.39
C THR A 501 -14.16 11.87 -12.59
N LEU A 502 -13.09 11.82 -13.40
CA LEU A 502 -13.03 12.61 -14.62
C LEU A 502 -14.27 12.35 -15.48
N SER A 503 -15.01 13.42 -15.80
CA SER A 503 -16.19 13.30 -16.65
C SER A 503 -15.78 12.83 -18.04
N ARG A 504 -16.69 12.14 -18.74
CA ARG A 504 -16.46 11.72 -20.13
C ARG A 504 -16.07 12.89 -21.05
N ALA A 505 -16.64 14.06 -20.81
CA ALA A 505 -16.29 15.30 -21.52
C ALA A 505 -14.83 15.69 -21.26
N ARG A 506 -14.39 15.70 -19.99
CA ARG A 506 -13.01 16.06 -19.65
C ARG A 506 -11.99 15.05 -20.17
N LEU A 507 -12.32 13.75 -20.15
CA LEU A 507 -11.49 12.71 -20.78
C LEU A 507 -11.38 12.89 -22.30
N GLY A 508 -12.42 13.42 -22.95
CA GLY A 508 -12.41 13.71 -24.39
C GLY A 508 -11.57 14.93 -24.78
N GLU A 509 -11.17 15.77 -23.82
CA GLU A 509 -10.31 16.94 -24.03
C GLU A 509 -8.81 16.62 -23.88
N LEU A 510 -8.46 15.43 -23.39
CA LEU A 510 -7.06 15.04 -23.18
C LEU A 510 -6.38 14.76 -24.52
N GLY A 511 -5.21 15.37 -24.73
CA GLY A 511 -4.37 15.15 -25.92
C GLY A 511 -3.45 13.95 -25.77
N SER A 512 -3.05 13.58 -24.55
CA SER A 512 -2.12 12.48 -24.30
C SER A 512 -2.40 11.74 -22.99
N LEU A 513 -1.81 10.55 -22.85
CA LEU A 513 -1.86 9.77 -21.60
C LEU A 513 -1.08 10.44 -20.46
N GLY A 514 -0.09 11.26 -20.79
CA GLY A 514 0.65 12.05 -19.80
C GLY A 514 -0.23 13.09 -19.11
N GLU A 515 -1.17 13.70 -19.83
CA GLU A 515 -2.14 14.67 -19.30
C GLU A 515 -3.13 14.04 -18.33
N LEU A 516 -3.47 12.75 -18.53
CA LEU A 516 -4.35 12.02 -17.61
C LEU A 516 -3.81 12.05 -16.18
N LEU A 517 -2.52 11.74 -15.98
CA LEU A 517 -1.89 11.76 -14.66
C LEU A 517 -1.87 13.17 -14.06
N ILE A 518 -1.55 14.19 -14.87
CA ILE A 518 -1.55 15.60 -14.44
C ILE A 518 -2.93 15.97 -13.91
N GLU A 519 -3.97 15.65 -14.66
CA GLU A 519 -5.33 16.08 -14.41
C GLU A 519 -5.97 15.35 -13.21
N VAL A 520 -5.61 14.08 -12.99
CA VAL A 520 -5.99 13.35 -11.76
C VAL A 520 -5.18 13.84 -10.56
N ALA A 521 -3.87 14.04 -10.70
CA ALA A 521 -3.01 14.50 -9.60
C ALA A 521 -3.37 15.91 -9.13
N ARG A 522 -3.85 16.77 -10.03
CA ARG A 522 -4.38 18.09 -9.68
C ARG A 522 -5.63 18.01 -8.81
N ARG A 523 -6.50 17.02 -9.04
CA ARG A 523 -7.74 16.82 -8.27
C ARG A 523 -7.55 16.01 -6.99
N HIS A 524 -6.63 15.04 -7.01
CA HIS A 524 -6.46 14.05 -5.95
C HIS A 524 -5.00 13.93 -5.48
N PRO A 525 -4.31 15.05 -5.20
CA PRO A 525 -2.86 15.06 -5.04
C PRO A 525 -2.36 14.14 -3.92
N ASP A 526 -3.14 14.01 -2.84
CA ASP A 526 -2.70 13.30 -1.64
C ASP A 526 -3.27 11.87 -1.55
N ARG A 527 -4.06 11.43 -2.54
CA ARG A 527 -4.46 10.01 -2.67
C ARG A 527 -3.27 9.16 -3.07
N ILE A 528 -3.17 7.94 -2.55
CA ILE A 528 -2.17 6.96 -3.01
C ILE A 528 -2.55 6.49 -4.41
N ALA A 529 -1.68 6.72 -5.39
CA ALA A 529 -1.81 6.22 -6.75
C ALA A 529 -1.24 4.80 -6.86
N LEU A 530 0.01 4.63 -6.42
CA LEU A 530 0.80 3.42 -6.60
C LEU A 530 1.40 2.99 -5.25
N GLN A 531 1.39 1.69 -4.97
CA GLN A 531 2.11 1.18 -3.81
C GLN A 531 2.69 -0.22 -4.02
N THR A 532 3.77 -0.51 -3.31
CA THR A 532 4.33 -1.86 -3.18
C THR A 532 5.01 -2.01 -1.82
N PHE A 533 5.24 -3.24 -1.39
CA PHE A 533 6.00 -3.55 -0.19
C PHE A 533 7.27 -4.29 -0.58
N ARG A 534 8.43 -3.71 -0.26
CA ARG A 534 9.74 -4.27 -0.61
C ARG A 534 10.72 -3.92 0.51
N GLN A 535 11.65 -4.83 0.81
CA GLN A 535 12.68 -4.63 1.85
C GLN A 535 12.11 -4.23 3.22
N GLY A 536 10.98 -4.83 3.62
CA GLY A 536 10.40 -4.60 4.95
C GLY A 536 9.66 -3.27 5.12
N ARG A 537 9.49 -2.47 4.07
CA ARG A 537 8.75 -1.19 4.13
C ARG A 537 7.79 -0.98 2.95
N TRP A 538 6.85 -0.07 3.17
CA TRP A 538 5.92 0.40 2.15
C TRP A 538 6.54 1.51 1.30
N LEU A 539 6.53 1.33 -0.01
CA LEU A 539 6.74 2.37 -1.00
C LEU A 539 5.37 2.82 -1.49
N ARG A 540 4.95 4.03 -1.13
CA ARG A 540 3.64 4.60 -1.48
C ARG A 540 3.82 5.94 -2.17
N TYR A 541 3.38 6.02 -3.41
CA TYR A 541 3.37 7.24 -4.18
C TYR A 541 1.96 7.82 -4.16
N THR A 542 1.81 9.01 -3.58
CA THR A 542 0.59 9.80 -3.83
C THR A 542 0.53 10.23 -5.29
N TYR A 543 -0.64 10.64 -5.80
CA TYR A 543 -0.71 11.16 -7.17
C TYR A 543 0.21 12.38 -7.39
N ARG A 544 0.37 13.25 -6.39
CA ARG A 544 1.34 14.35 -6.41
C ARG A 544 2.77 13.81 -6.54
N GLN A 545 3.16 12.85 -5.70
CA GLN A 545 4.49 12.26 -5.76
C GLN A 545 4.74 11.51 -7.07
N ALA A 546 3.74 10.78 -7.57
CA ALA A 546 3.82 10.09 -8.86
C ALA A 546 4.02 11.09 -10.00
N LEU A 547 3.27 12.20 -10.02
CA LEU A 547 3.46 13.27 -11.01
C LEU A 547 4.84 13.91 -10.93
N THR A 548 5.33 14.21 -9.73
CA THR A 548 6.68 14.79 -9.55
C THR A 548 7.76 13.79 -9.97
N ALA A 549 7.67 12.53 -9.56
CA ALA A 549 8.61 11.47 -9.93
C ALA A 549 8.65 11.28 -11.46
N THR A 550 7.48 11.24 -12.09
CA THR A 550 7.35 11.17 -13.54
C THR A 550 8.02 12.36 -14.24
N SER A 551 7.90 13.57 -13.68
CA SER A 551 8.56 14.77 -14.22
C SER A 551 10.08 14.68 -14.14
N ASN A 552 10.60 14.16 -13.03
CA ASN A 552 12.03 14.01 -12.80
C ASN A 552 12.63 12.92 -13.70
N ILE A 553 11.94 11.78 -13.86
CA ILE A 553 12.35 10.72 -14.80
C ILE A 553 12.39 11.28 -16.21
N ALA A 554 11.34 11.99 -16.64
CA ALA A 554 11.25 12.57 -17.97
C ALA A 554 12.40 13.56 -18.24
N ALA A 555 12.68 14.47 -17.31
CA ALA A 555 13.81 15.40 -17.41
C ALA A 555 15.16 14.67 -17.48
N CYS A 556 15.35 13.61 -16.68
CA CYS A 556 16.56 12.80 -16.68
C CYS A 556 16.77 12.09 -18.03
N LEU A 557 15.73 11.46 -18.57
CA LEU A 557 15.77 10.79 -19.87
C LEU A 557 16.13 11.76 -21.00
N ALA A 558 15.49 12.95 -21.03
CA ALA A 558 15.77 13.97 -22.03
C ALA A 558 17.22 14.50 -21.93
N GLN A 559 17.69 14.82 -20.73
CA GLN A 559 19.00 15.45 -20.54
C GLN A 559 20.18 14.47 -20.63
N ARG A 560 20.06 13.27 -20.05
CA ARG A 560 21.17 12.31 -19.94
C ARG A 560 21.20 11.29 -21.08
N HIS A 561 20.04 10.92 -21.59
CA HIS A 561 19.90 9.88 -22.60
C HIS A 561 19.40 10.43 -23.95
N GLY A 562 19.13 11.74 -24.02
CA GLY A 562 18.68 12.41 -25.23
C GLY A 562 17.31 11.93 -25.73
N ILE A 563 16.48 11.35 -24.86
CA ILE A 563 15.16 10.81 -25.22
C ILE A 563 14.16 11.96 -25.40
N GLY A 564 13.53 12.02 -26.57
CA GLY A 564 12.50 13.01 -26.90
C GLY A 564 11.26 12.39 -27.54
N SER A 565 10.45 13.26 -28.14
CA SER A 565 9.24 12.84 -28.86
C SER A 565 9.58 11.87 -30.00
N GLY A 566 8.81 10.79 -30.10
CA GLY A 566 8.97 9.74 -31.11
C GLY A 566 10.07 8.71 -30.84
N ASP A 567 10.99 8.96 -29.89
CA ASP A 567 12.02 7.98 -29.52
C ASP A 567 11.37 6.75 -28.84
N ARG A 568 11.86 5.55 -29.14
CA ARG A 568 11.32 4.29 -28.58
C ARG A 568 12.20 3.81 -27.44
N VAL A 569 11.58 3.44 -26.32
CA VAL A 569 12.26 2.93 -25.12
C VAL A 569 11.69 1.57 -24.75
N VAL A 570 12.55 0.55 -24.74
CA VAL A 570 12.17 -0.81 -24.34
C VAL A 570 12.10 -0.91 -22.83
N LEU A 571 11.01 -1.48 -22.31
CA LEU A 571 10.80 -1.74 -20.89
C LEU A 571 10.78 -3.25 -20.66
N TRP A 572 11.89 -3.81 -20.17
CA TRP A 572 12.04 -5.24 -19.90
C TRP A 572 12.03 -5.52 -18.39
N THR A 573 10.83 -5.58 -17.82
CA THR A 573 10.60 -5.66 -16.37
C THR A 573 9.24 -6.28 -16.03
N THR A 574 9.02 -6.58 -14.75
CA THR A 574 7.73 -6.99 -14.19
C THR A 574 6.90 -5.78 -13.76
N GLY A 575 5.64 -6.02 -13.38
CA GLY A 575 4.75 -5.02 -12.83
C GLY A 575 5.27 -4.44 -11.52
N SER A 576 5.46 -3.12 -11.49
CA SER A 576 5.91 -2.39 -10.31
C SER A 576 5.56 -0.90 -10.43
N PRO A 577 5.60 -0.11 -9.33
CA PRO A 577 5.46 1.34 -9.41
C PRO A 577 6.48 1.97 -10.36
N GLU A 578 7.71 1.47 -10.41
CA GLU A 578 8.78 1.98 -11.27
C GLU A 578 8.44 1.85 -12.76
N TRP A 579 7.83 0.72 -13.17
CA TRP A 579 7.35 0.54 -14.54
C TRP A 579 6.28 1.58 -14.91
N VAL A 580 5.35 1.85 -14.00
CA VAL A 580 4.29 2.84 -14.23
C VAL A 580 4.87 4.24 -14.34
N LEU A 581 5.72 4.64 -13.40
CA LEU A 581 6.33 5.97 -13.37
C LEU A 581 7.18 6.23 -14.61
N MET A 582 7.93 5.21 -15.06
CA MET A 582 8.70 5.28 -16.31
C MET A 582 7.80 5.41 -17.54
N THR A 583 6.76 4.58 -17.66
CA THR A 583 5.82 4.64 -18.79
C THR A 583 5.12 5.99 -18.87
N MET A 584 4.66 6.53 -17.73
CA MET A 584 4.07 7.86 -17.66
C MET A 584 5.07 8.96 -18.04
N ALA A 585 6.36 8.77 -17.76
CA ALA A 585 7.41 9.73 -18.09
C ALA A 585 7.68 9.75 -19.59
N LEU A 586 7.73 8.58 -20.22
CA LEU A 586 7.83 8.44 -21.67
C LEU A 586 6.65 9.11 -22.37
N TRP A 587 5.42 8.82 -21.96
CA TRP A 587 4.23 9.46 -22.52
C TRP A 587 4.18 10.98 -22.35
N ARG A 588 4.77 11.50 -21.27
CA ARG A 588 4.90 12.96 -21.07
C ARG A 588 5.99 13.60 -21.94
N LEU A 589 7.02 12.84 -22.31
CA LEU A 589 8.03 13.25 -23.29
C LEU A 589 7.53 13.14 -24.74
N GLY A 590 6.40 12.47 -24.97
CA GLY A 590 5.98 12.02 -26.30
C GLY A 590 6.83 10.87 -26.85
N ALA A 591 7.57 10.18 -25.99
CA ALA A 591 8.33 8.98 -26.33
C ALA A 591 7.44 7.74 -26.30
N VAL A 592 7.84 6.71 -27.04
CA VAL A 592 7.07 5.47 -27.25
C VAL A 592 7.55 4.38 -26.28
N ALA A 593 6.63 3.84 -25.49
CA ALA A 593 6.93 2.71 -24.59
C ALA A 593 6.86 1.37 -25.35
N VAL A 594 7.89 0.53 -25.21
CA VAL A 594 7.93 -0.81 -25.82
C VAL A 594 8.08 -1.87 -24.71
N PRO A 595 6.98 -2.26 -24.05
CA PRO A 595 7.05 -3.21 -22.95
C PRO A 595 7.20 -4.64 -23.47
N LEU A 596 8.15 -5.39 -22.91
CA LEU A 596 8.43 -6.77 -23.27
C LEU A 596 8.22 -7.69 -22.07
N ASP A 597 7.97 -8.97 -22.36
CA ASP A 597 7.88 -9.99 -21.32
C ASP A 597 9.26 -10.21 -20.67
N PRO A 598 9.40 -10.09 -19.34
CA PRO A 598 10.65 -10.36 -18.62
C PRO A 598 11.18 -11.79 -18.83
N GLN A 599 10.37 -12.71 -19.36
CA GLN A 599 10.78 -14.08 -19.70
C GLN A 599 11.44 -14.22 -21.07
N TRP A 600 11.42 -13.19 -21.92
CA TRP A 600 12.08 -13.25 -23.23
C TRP A 600 13.59 -13.44 -23.07
N PRO A 601 14.22 -14.29 -23.92
CA PRO A 601 15.67 -14.39 -23.95
C PRO A 601 16.32 -13.03 -24.25
N PRO A 602 17.49 -12.69 -23.65
CA PRO A 602 18.17 -11.42 -23.90
C PRO A 602 18.42 -11.12 -25.38
N GLY A 603 18.74 -12.13 -26.19
CA GLY A 603 18.94 -11.98 -27.64
C GLY A 603 17.68 -11.49 -28.35
N GLU A 604 16.51 -12.07 -28.03
CA GLU A 604 15.23 -11.67 -28.61
C GLU A 604 14.82 -10.26 -28.19
N VAL A 605 15.20 -9.82 -26.97
CA VAL A 605 15.00 -8.44 -26.50
C VAL A 605 15.81 -7.45 -27.34
N VAL A 606 17.07 -7.78 -27.65
CA VAL A 606 17.93 -6.94 -28.52
C VAL A 606 17.38 -6.91 -29.95
N ASP A 607 16.92 -8.03 -30.48
CA ASP A 607 16.33 -8.09 -31.82
C ASP A 607 15.03 -7.29 -31.90
N ALA A 608 14.18 -7.35 -30.87
CA ALA A 608 12.99 -6.52 -30.77
C ALA A 608 13.32 -5.03 -30.67
N ALA A 609 14.34 -4.67 -29.88
CA ALA A 609 14.83 -3.29 -29.77
C ALA A 609 15.32 -2.75 -31.12
N LYS A 610 16.04 -3.57 -31.91
CA LYS A 610 16.47 -3.22 -33.27
C LYS A 610 15.30 -3.07 -34.22
N LEU A 611 14.35 -4.00 -34.20
CA LEU A 611 13.18 -3.99 -35.08
C LEU A 611 12.38 -2.69 -34.96
N VAL A 612 12.19 -2.19 -33.73
CA VAL A 612 11.43 -0.95 -33.48
C VAL A 612 12.31 0.31 -33.47
N GLY A 613 13.61 0.18 -33.73
CA GLY A 613 14.58 1.27 -33.64
C GLY A 613 14.58 1.95 -32.26
N ALA A 614 14.70 1.17 -31.19
CA ALA A 614 14.78 1.66 -29.83
C ALA A 614 16.12 2.35 -29.54
N LYS A 615 16.06 3.43 -28.75
CA LYS A 615 17.21 4.24 -28.36
C LYS A 615 17.72 3.92 -26.96
N LEU A 616 16.92 3.22 -26.16
CA LEU A 616 17.24 2.85 -24.79
C LEU A 616 16.50 1.57 -24.39
N ILE A 617 17.16 0.70 -23.63
CA ILE A 617 16.55 -0.45 -22.96
C ILE A 617 16.61 -0.21 -21.45
N CYS A 618 15.45 -0.17 -20.81
CA CYS A 618 15.31 -0.13 -19.34
C CYS A 618 15.01 -1.55 -18.83
N ALA A 619 15.92 -2.12 -18.04
CA ALA A 619 15.80 -3.46 -17.48
C ALA A 619 15.75 -3.42 -15.94
N MET A 620 15.02 -4.35 -15.32
CA MET A 620 15.04 -4.47 -13.85
C MET A 620 16.43 -4.88 -13.33
N PRO A 621 16.77 -4.57 -12.05
CA PRO A 621 18.11 -4.84 -11.49
C PRO A 621 18.62 -6.27 -11.68
N ARG A 622 17.73 -7.27 -11.55
CA ARG A 622 18.08 -8.69 -11.68
C ARG A 622 18.35 -9.12 -13.13
N LEU A 623 17.74 -8.45 -14.12
CA LEU A 623 17.85 -8.78 -15.55
C LEU A 623 18.91 -7.93 -16.26
N HIS A 624 19.23 -6.75 -15.72
CA HIS A 624 20.22 -5.83 -16.28
C HIS A 624 21.59 -6.48 -16.60
N PRO A 625 22.20 -7.31 -15.72
CA PRO A 625 23.50 -7.94 -16.02
C PRO A 625 23.49 -8.84 -17.26
N ALA A 626 22.35 -9.46 -17.59
CA ALA A 626 22.22 -10.37 -18.73
C ALA A 626 22.24 -9.64 -20.08
N LEU A 627 21.90 -8.35 -20.11
CA LEU A 627 21.93 -7.51 -21.31
C LEU A 627 23.14 -6.59 -21.38
N ALA A 628 23.74 -6.25 -20.24
CA ALA A 628 24.91 -5.36 -20.18
C ALA A 628 26.10 -5.87 -21.02
N SER A 629 26.22 -7.19 -21.20
CA SER A 629 27.25 -7.81 -22.05
C SER A 629 26.91 -7.86 -23.55
N ALA A 630 25.65 -7.63 -23.92
CA ALA A 630 25.14 -7.66 -25.29
C ALA A 630 24.72 -6.27 -25.81
N ALA A 631 25.00 -5.21 -25.05
CA ALA A 631 24.54 -3.85 -25.32
C ALA A 631 25.21 -3.26 -26.57
N ASP A 632 24.38 -2.85 -27.52
CA ASP A 632 24.79 -2.02 -28.65
C ASP A 632 25.08 -0.59 -28.16
N PRO A 633 26.23 0.03 -28.47
CA PRO A 633 26.49 1.43 -28.13
C PRO A 633 25.39 2.42 -28.59
N ALA A 634 24.63 2.07 -29.65
CA ALA A 634 23.50 2.86 -30.14
C ALA A 634 22.20 2.69 -29.32
N CYS A 635 22.11 1.65 -28.49
CA CYS A 635 20.96 1.35 -27.65
C CYS A 635 21.43 0.94 -26.23
N PRO A 636 21.86 1.90 -25.40
CA PRO A 636 22.34 1.62 -24.06
C PRO A 636 21.27 0.93 -23.21
N VAL A 637 21.75 0.11 -22.26
CA VAL A 637 20.92 -0.57 -21.27
C VAL A 637 21.07 0.16 -19.93
N VAL A 638 19.96 0.49 -19.29
CA VAL A 638 19.91 1.15 -17.98
C VAL A 638 19.05 0.39 -17.00
N GLU A 639 19.39 0.51 -15.72
CA GLU A 639 18.64 -0.10 -14.64
C GLU A 639 17.38 0.72 -14.31
N LEU A 640 16.22 0.07 -14.31
CA LEU A 640 14.95 0.64 -13.90
C LEU A 640 14.81 0.59 -12.36
N ALA A 641 15.62 1.37 -11.67
CA ALA A 641 15.63 1.51 -10.22
C ALA A 641 16.16 2.89 -9.80
N ALA A 642 16.34 3.11 -8.50
CA ALA A 642 17.03 4.30 -8.01
C ALA A 642 18.49 4.32 -8.53
N PRO A 643 19.04 5.49 -8.94
CA PRO A 643 18.46 6.83 -8.82
C PRO A 643 17.57 7.26 -10.00
N LEU A 644 17.43 6.46 -11.06
CA LEU A 644 16.63 6.82 -12.24
C LEU A 644 15.15 6.98 -11.89
N VAL A 645 14.61 6.04 -11.12
CA VAL A 645 13.27 6.12 -10.54
C VAL A 645 13.40 6.44 -9.05
N PRO A 646 13.04 7.66 -8.62
CA PRO A 646 13.18 8.04 -7.22
C PRO A 646 12.14 7.36 -6.33
N GLU A 647 12.55 7.00 -5.13
CA GLU A 647 11.67 6.48 -4.08
C GLU A 647 10.76 7.61 -3.52
N PRO A 648 9.56 7.29 -2.98
CA PRO A 648 8.59 8.31 -2.60
C PRO A 648 9.01 9.16 -1.38
N ASP A 649 10.00 8.70 -0.62
CA ASP A 649 10.57 9.35 0.56
C ASP A 649 11.82 10.19 0.26
N VAL A 650 12.35 10.13 -0.96
CA VAL A 650 13.36 11.07 -1.45
C VAL A 650 12.67 12.40 -1.77
N GLU A 651 13.24 13.52 -1.32
CA GLU A 651 12.74 14.85 -1.67
C GLU A 651 12.88 15.04 -3.18
N LEU A 652 11.76 14.85 -3.89
CA LEU A 652 11.68 15.04 -5.32
C LEU A 652 11.85 16.55 -5.60
N LEU A 653 12.93 16.94 -6.28
CA LEU A 653 13.10 18.31 -6.75
C LEU A 653 11.82 18.76 -7.49
N PRO A 654 11.42 20.05 -7.42
CA PRO A 654 10.25 20.56 -8.12
C PRO A 654 10.42 20.47 -9.65
N GLY A 655 10.25 19.28 -10.23
CA GLY A 655 10.43 19.03 -11.65
C GLY A 655 9.21 19.38 -12.51
N ALA A 656 8.06 19.69 -11.89
CA ALA A 656 6.85 20.02 -12.64
C ALA A 656 6.99 21.36 -13.41
N GLU A 657 7.62 22.37 -12.80
CA GLU A 657 7.83 23.69 -13.42
C GLU A 657 8.99 23.66 -14.43
N ALA A 658 10.08 22.96 -14.12
CA ALA A 658 11.21 22.79 -15.03
C ALA A 658 10.83 21.96 -16.27
N PHE A 659 10.03 20.90 -16.13
CA PHE A 659 9.63 20.04 -17.24
C PHE A 659 8.57 20.67 -18.16
N ALA A 660 7.62 21.44 -17.63
CA ALA A 660 6.61 22.14 -18.44
C ALA A 660 7.24 23.09 -19.48
N SER A 661 8.48 23.52 -19.25
CA SER A 661 9.26 24.35 -20.18
C SER A 661 10.08 23.58 -21.23
N LEU A 662 10.25 22.26 -21.08
CA LEU A 662 11.23 21.46 -21.84
C LEU A 662 10.65 20.58 -22.96
N ALA A 663 9.38 20.17 -22.89
CA ALA A 663 8.79 19.22 -23.85
C ALA A 663 7.51 19.78 -24.49
N ALA A 664 7.43 19.70 -25.83
CA ALA A 664 6.17 19.93 -26.53
C ALA A 664 5.16 18.82 -26.15
N PRO A 665 3.89 19.15 -25.88
CA PRO A 665 2.88 18.13 -25.57
C PRO A 665 2.72 17.17 -26.75
N ALA A 666 2.71 15.87 -26.46
CA ALA A 666 2.45 14.84 -27.45
C ALA A 666 1.07 15.04 -28.09
N ALA A 667 0.99 14.92 -29.41
CA ALA A 667 -0.29 14.94 -30.11
C ALA A 667 -1.02 13.61 -29.88
N SER A 668 -2.35 13.63 -29.93
CA SER A 668 -3.16 12.43 -29.70
C SER A 668 -2.91 11.33 -30.73
N GLN A 669 -2.47 11.69 -31.94
CA GLN A 669 -2.14 10.74 -33.01
C GLN A 669 -0.70 10.21 -32.92
N ASP A 670 0.12 10.71 -32.00
CA ASP A 670 1.47 10.19 -31.79
C ASP A 670 1.42 8.80 -31.15
N LEU A 671 2.43 7.98 -31.44
CA LEU A 671 2.57 6.66 -30.86
C LEU A 671 2.79 6.75 -29.35
N ALA A 672 1.98 6.05 -28.58
CA ALA A 672 2.14 5.89 -27.15
C ALA A 672 2.95 4.63 -26.82
N SER A 673 2.66 3.53 -27.52
CA SER A 673 3.27 2.22 -27.26
C SER A 673 3.42 1.38 -28.53
N ILE A 674 4.38 0.47 -28.53
CA ILE A 674 4.46 -0.65 -29.49
C ILE A 674 4.45 -1.95 -28.69
N LEU A 675 3.47 -2.82 -28.96
CA LEU A 675 3.27 -4.07 -28.24
C LEU A 675 3.53 -5.27 -29.14
N PHE A 676 4.21 -6.29 -28.62
CA PHE A 676 4.44 -7.52 -29.35
C PHE A 676 3.35 -8.56 -29.06
N THR A 677 2.81 -9.17 -30.12
CA THR A 677 1.86 -10.27 -29.99
C THR A 677 2.55 -11.60 -30.28
N SER A 678 2.32 -12.59 -29.42
CA SER A 678 2.73 -13.98 -29.62
C SER A 678 1.74 -14.69 -30.55
N GLY A 679 1.61 -14.19 -31.78
CA GLY A 679 0.92 -14.90 -32.85
C GLY A 679 1.67 -16.19 -33.22
N THR A 680 0.94 -17.20 -33.70
CA THR A 680 1.42 -18.56 -34.04
C THR A 680 2.40 -18.64 -35.23
N THR A 681 3.17 -17.59 -35.52
CA THR A 681 4.12 -17.46 -36.63
C THR A 681 5.56 -17.28 -36.12
N VAL A 682 6.55 -17.59 -36.96
CA VAL A 682 7.98 -17.69 -36.63
C VAL A 682 8.64 -16.37 -36.20
N ALA A 683 7.95 -15.21 -36.33
CA ALA A 683 8.39 -13.91 -35.81
C ALA A 683 7.22 -13.16 -35.12
N PRO A 684 7.45 -12.47 -33.98
CA PRO A 684 6.41 -11.74 -33.25
C PRO A 684 6.00 -10.45 -33.99
N LYS A 685 4.69 -10.17 -34.06
CA LYS A 685 4.15 -8.97 -34.74
C LYS A 685 4.11 -7.78 -33.78
N ALA A 686 4.61 -6.63 -34.23
CA ALA A 686 4.62 -5.37 -33.48
C ALA A 686 3.37 -4.53 -33.78
N VAL A 687 2.58 -4.23 -32.75
CA VAL A 687 1.32 -3.48 -32.80
C VAL A 687 1.56 -2.05 -32.30
N PRO A 688 1.64 -1.05 -33.19
CA PRO A 688 1.71 0.35 -32.81
C PRO A 688 0.35 0.86 -32.31
N LEU A 689 0.33 1.48 -31.14
CA LEU A 689 -0.85 2.10 -30.55
C LEU A 689 -0.58 3.58 -30.23
N THR A 690 -1.51 4.45 -30.64
CA THR A 690 -1.44 5.89 -30.39
C THR A 690 -2.03 6.27 -29.03
N HIS A 691 -1.76 7.50 -28.58
CA HIS A 691 -2.44 8.05 -27.41
C HIS A 691 -3.97 8.06 -27.58
N ALA A 692 -4.47 8.40 -28.77
CA ALA A 692 -5.88 8.39 -29.11
C ALA A 692 -6.50 6.99 -28.96
N ASN A 693 -5.77 5.93 -29.35
CA ASN A 693 -6.26 4.57 -29.19
C ASN A 693 -6.56 4.22 -27.72
N TYR A 694 -5.60 4.48 -26.84
CA TYR A 694 -5.77 4.24 -25.39
C TYR A 694 -6.84 5.16 -24.79
N LEU A 695 -6.81 6.45 -25.09
CA LEU A 695 -7.76 7.43 -24.52
C LEU A 695 -9.21 7.15 -24.92
N ALA A 696 -9.44 6.64 -26.15
CA ALA A 696 -10.76 6.19 -26.57
C ALA A 696 -11.32 5.08 -25.66
N ASN A 697 -10.49 4.08 -25.35
CA ASN A 697 -10.85 2.99 -24.44
C ASN A 697 -11.05 3.50 -23.00
N VAL A 698 -10.15 4.36 -22.48
CA VAL A 698 -10.30 4.97 -21.14
C VAL A 698 -11.63 5.72 -21.03
N ARG A 699 -11.97 6.54 -22.04
CA ARG A 699 -13.20 7.34 -22.08
C ARG A 699 -14.47 6.48 -22.01
N ASP A 700 -14.47 5.33 -22.66
CA ASP A 700 -15.62 4.43 -22.70
C ASP A 700 -15.69 3.52 -21.47
N LEU A 701 -14.54 3.09 -20.93
CA LEU A 701 -14.48 2.16 -19.80
C LEU A 701 -14.67 2.81 -18.43
N VAL A 702 -14.18 4.04 -18.22
CA VAL A 702 -14.30 4.72 -16.91
C VAL A 702 -15.76 4.77 -16.40
N PRO A 703 -16.77 5.13 -17.22
CA PRO A 703 -18.17 5.10 -16.79
C PRO A 703 -18.71 3.68 -16.56
N LEU A 704 -18.27 2.70 -17.35
CA LEU A 704 -18.78 1.32 -17.29
C LEU A 704 -18.21 0.53 -16.10
N MET A 705 -16.95 0.81 -15.75
CA MET A 705 -16.23 0.08 -14.71
C MET A 705 -16.39 0.69 -13.32
N GLU A 706 -16.89 1.92 -13.17
CA GLU A 706 -17.20 2.54 -11.86
C GLU A 706 -16.07 2.37 -10.82
N LEU A 707 -14.80 2.62 -11.22
CA LEU A 707 -13.61 2.40 -10.40
C LEU A 707 -13.17 3.66 -9.63
N GLU A 708 -14.11 4.39 -9.02
CA GLU A 708 -13.75 5.60 -8.28
C GLU A 708 -13.19 5.27 -6.89
N GLY A 709 -11.94 5.68 -6.60
CA GLY A 709 -11.32 5.51 -5.29
C GLY A 709 -11.19 4.06 -4.83
N GLU A 710 -11.18 3.12 -5.78
CA GLU A 710 -11.04 1.69 -5.53
C GLU A 710 -9.60 1.32 -5.15
N ARG A 711 -9.43 0.10 -4.63
CA ARG A 711 -8.12 -0.48 -4.34
C ARG A 711 -7.95 -1.73 -5.18
N LEU A 712 -6.95 -1.71 -6.04
CA LEU A 712 -6.63 -2.81 -6.93
C LEU A 712 -5.37 -3.52 -6.47
N LEU A 713 -5.33 -4.81 -6.78
CA LEU A 713 -4.13 -5.63 -6.70
C LEU A 713 -3.75 -6.06 -8.11
N SER A 714 -2.59 -5.59 -8.58
CA SER A 714 -2.01 -5.98 -9.87
C SER A 714 -1.28 -7.31 -9.71
N VAL A 715 -1.78 -8.33 -10.41
CA VAL A 715 -1.23 -9.70 -10.44
C VAL A 715 -0.98 -10.21 -11.85
N LEU A 716 -1.43 -9.47 -12.86
CA LEU A 716 -1.20 -9.79 -14.26
C LEU A 716 0.06 -9.06 -14.78
N PRO A 717 0.71 -9.58 -15.83
CA PRO A 717 1.87 -8.92 -16.40
C PRO A 717 1.51 -7.57 -17.05
N VAL A 718 2.19 -6.50 -16.64
CA VAL A 718 1.96 -5.12 -17.14
C VAL A 718 2.37 -4.90 -18.59
N HIS A 719 3.14 -5.83 -19.20
CA HIS A 719 3.43 -5.78 -20.64
C HIS A 719 2.22 -6.17 -21.49
N HIS A 720 1.17 -6.75 -20.90
CA HIS A 720 -0.10 -6.97 -21.59
C HIS A 720 -0.99 -5.75 -21.47
N VAL A 721 -1.50 -5.28 -22.62
CA VAL A 721 -2.37 -4.10 -22.69
C VAL A 721 -3.68 -4.23 -21.91
N PHE A 722 -4.16 -5.46 -21.64
CA PHE A 722 -5.30 -5.68 -20.75
C PHE A 722 -5.03 -5.18 -19.33
N GLU A 723 -3.87 -5.51 -18.76
CA GLU A 723 -3.47 -5.01 -17.44
C GLU A 723 -3.18 -3.50 -17.48
N GLN A 724 -2.56 -3.00 -18.56
CA GLN A 724 -2.34 -1.55 -18.72
C GLN A 724 -3.65 -0.75 -18.75
N MET A 725 -4.68 -1.27 -19.42
CA MET A 725 -5.96 -0.59 -19.51
C MET A 725 -6.79 -0.74 -18.23
N VAL A 726 -7.07 -1.98 -17.83
CA VAL A 726 -8.04 -2.29 -16.78
C VAL A 726 -7.42 -2.31 -15.38
N GLY A 727 -6.15 -2.70 -15.27
CA GLY A 727 -5.40 -2.73 -14.00
C GLY A 727 -4.68 -1.43 -13.65
N LEU A 728 -4.50 -0.52 -14.63
CA LEU A 728 -3.75 0.73 -14.45
C LEU A 728 -4.50 1.99 -14.93
N LEU A 729 -4.73 2.19 -16.23
CA LEU A 729 -5.20 3.47 -16.78
C LEU A 729 -6.62 3.84 -16.31
N VAL A 730 -7.59 2.92 -16.42
CA VAL A 730 -8.96 3.14 -15.94
C VAL A 730 -8.99 3.38 -14.42
N PRO A 731 -8.28 2.59 -13.59
CA PRO A 731 -8.11 2.88 -12.16
C PRO A 731 -7.52 4.26 -11.85
N LEU A 732 -6.45 4.66 -12.55
CA LEU A 732 -5.84 5.97 -12.35
C LEU A 732 -6.81 7.10 -12.72
N ALA A 733 -7.56 6.96 -13.82
CA ALA A 733 -8.61 7.93 -14.19
C ALA A 733 -9.72 8.04 -13.13
N GLY A 734 -10.00 6.95 -12.40
CA GLY A 734 -10.90 6.91 -11.25
C GLY A 734 -10.26 7.31 -9.92
N ALA A 735 -9.03 7.83 -9.90
CA ALA A 735 -8.30 8.19 -8.70
C ALA A 735 -8.21 7.03 -7.66
N SER A 736 -8.08 5.80 -8.17
CA SER A 736 -7.90 4.56 -7.40
C SER A 736 -6.45 4.32 -6.99
N THR A 737 -6.24 3.37 -6.09
CA THR A 737 -4.91 2.90 -5.67
C THR A 737 -4.59 1.56 -6.31
N VAL A 738 -3.44 1.44 -6.97
CA VAL A 738 -2.94 0.18 -7.55
C VAL A 738 -1.79 -0.35 -6.69
N SER A 739 -1.94 -1.59 -6.21
CA SER A 739 -0.93 -2.28 -5.39
C SER A 739 -0.21 -3.34 -6.21
N TYR A 740 1.12 -3.32 -6.20
CA TYR A 740 1.97 -4.30 -6.88
C TYR A 740 2.61 -5.25 -5.88
N VAL A 741 2.57 -6.55 -6.20
CA VAL A 741 3.37 -7.57 -5.51
C VAL A 741 4.81 -7.54 -6.03
N ALA A 742 5.79 -7.70 -5.14
CA ALA A 742 7.19 -7.76 -5.53
C ALA A 742 7.50 -9.10 -6.22
N GLU A 743 6.90 -10.20 -5.75
CA GLU A 743 6.97 -11.52 -6.39
C GLU A 743 5.58 -12.16 -6.53
N LEU A 744 5.33 -12.85 -7.64
CA LEU A 744 4.06 -13.55 -7.92
C LEU A 744 3.98 -14.89 -7.16
N LYS A 745 4.23 -14.86 -5.84
CA LYS A 745 4.15 -16.01 -4.95
C LYS A 745 2.79 -16.06 -4.23
N PRO A 746 2.18 -17.24 -4.04
CA PRO A 746 0.87 -17.34 -3.38
C PRO A 746 0.81 -16.73 -1.97
N ASP A 747 1.87 -16.85 -1.18
CA ASP A 747 1.95 -16.25 0.17
C ASP A 747 2.00 -14.72 0.12
N GLU A 748 2.77 -14.17 -0.81
CA GLU A 748 2.91 -12.73 -0.97
C GLU A 748 1.61 -12.09 -1.48
N ILE A 749 0.95 -12.74 -2.46
CA ILE A 749 -0.38 -12.31 -2.93
C ILE A 749 -1.38 -12.31 -1.78
N ARG A 750 -1.42 -13.38 -0.96
CA ARG A 750 -2.31 -13.45 0.21
C ARG A 750 -2.03 -12.34 1.22
N TRP A 751 -0.75 -12.15 1.57
CA TRP A 751 -0.33 -11.12 2.50
C TRP A 751 -0.65 -9.71 1.98
N MET A 752 -0.44 -9.47 0.69
CA MET A 752 -0.78 -8.21 0.04
C MET A 752 -2.30 -7.99 0.04
N MET A 753 -3.09 -9.03 -0.25
CA MET A 753 -4.56 -8.97 -0.17
C MET A 753 -5.04 -8.66 1.25
N SER A 754 -4.49 -9.29 2.29
CA SER A 754 -4.90 -9.02 3.68
C SER A 754 -4.54 -7.61 4.14
N THR A 755 -3.42 -7.06 3.64
CA THR A 755 -2.90 -5.76 4.10
C THR A 755 -3.48 -4.60 3.31
N THR A 756 -3.62 -4.73 1.98
CA THR A 756 -4.17 -3.68 1.11
C THR A 756 -5.69 -3.74 0.99
N ARG A 757 -6.29 -4.88 1.36
CA ARG A 757 -7.74 -5.14 1.29
C ARG A 757 -8.33 -4.71 -0.05
N PRO A 758 -7.88 -5.30 -1.18
CA PRO A 758 -8.30 -4.88 -2.50
C PRO A 758 -9.80 -5.07 -2.65
N THR A 759 -10.43 -4.16 -3.39
CA THR A 759 -11.86 -4.14 -3.68
C THR A 759 -12.16 -4.69 -5.05
N VAL A 760 -11.20 -4.57 -5.96
CA VAL A 760 -11.27 -5.01 -7.35
C VAL A 760 -10.01 -5.82 -7.68
N LEU A 761 -10.19 -6.93 -8.38
CA LEU A 761 -9.10 -7.75 -8.90
C LEU A 761 -9.22 -7.87 -10.41
N VAL A 762 -8.11 -7.74 -11.13
CA VAL A 762 -8.04 -8.05 -12.56
C VAL A 762 -7.43 -9.44 -12.69
N ALA A 763 -8.12 -10.34 -13.39
CA ALA A 763 -7.75 -11.74 -13.46
C ALA A 763 -8.10 -12.37 -14.81
N VAL A 764 -7.24 -13.23 -15.32
CA VAL A 764 -7.60 -14.12 -16.45
C VAL A 764 -8.43 -15.30 -15.94
N PRO A 765 -9.27 -15.96 -16.79
CA PRO A 765 -10.09 -17.10 -16.38
C PRO A 765 -9.31 -18.21 -15.65
N ARG A 766 -8.08 -18.49 -16.09
CA ARG A 766 -7.21 -19.48 -15.43
C ARG A 766 -6.90 -19.14 -13.98
N LEU A 767 -6.70 -17.87 -13.65
CA LEU A 767 -6.48 -17.46 -12.27
C LEU A 767 -7.73 -17.67 -11.42
N LEU A 768 -8.91 -17.38 -11.98
CA LEU A 768 -10.21 -17.65 -11.32
C LEU A 768 -10.39 -19.14 -11.02
N GLU A 769 -10.03 -20.04 -11.96
CA GLU A 769 -10.05 -21.49 -11.75
C GLU A 769 -9.14 -21.93 -10.60
N LEU A 770 -7.91 -21.41 -10.55
CA LEU A 770 -6.95 -21.72 -9.48
C LEU A 770 -7.47 -21.27 -8.11
N LEU A 771 -8.06 -20.07 -8.06
CA LEU A 771 -8.69 -19.54 -6.84
C LEU A 771 -9.88 -20.40 -6.41
N HIS A 772 -10.75 -20.77 -7.35
CA HIS A 772 -11.89 -21.65 -7.09
C HIS A 772 -11.47 -23.02 -6.58
N GLY A 773 -10.53 -23.69 -7.26
CA GLY A 773 -10.00 -24.98 -6.82
C GLY A 773 -9.32 -24.90 -5.44
N GLY A 774 -8.71 -23.77 -5.10
CA GLY A 774 -8.18 -23.51 -3.76
C GLY A 774 -9.27 -23.47 -2.67
N ILE A 775 -10.45 -22.92 -2.99
CA ILE A 775 -11.62 -22.91 -2.11
C ILE A 775 -12.13 -24.35 -1.94
N GLU A 776 -12.32 -25.09 -3.03
CA GLU A 776 -12.82 -26.47 -3.01
C GLU A 776 -11.92 -27.40 -2.18
N ARG A 777 -10.59 -27.32 -2.39
CA ARG A 777 -9.62 -28.07 -1.57
C ARG A 777 -9.71 -27.73 -0.09
N SER A 778 -9.89 -26.44 0.24
CA SER A 778 -10.05 -26.01 1.63
C SER A 778 -11.34 -26.53 2.27
N VAL A 779 -12.44 -26.60 1.51
CA VAL A 779 -13.71 -27.17 1.97
C VAL A 779 -13.61 -28.68 2.17
N ALA A 780 -12.99 -29.39 1.22
CA ALA A 780 -12.76 -30.82 1.30
C ALA A 780 -11.90 -31.20 2.51
N ALA A 781 -10.82 -30.43 2.77
CA ALA A 781 -9.94 -30.64 3.92
C ALA A 781 -10.65 -30.41 5.28
N GLY A 782 -11.71 -29.60 5.32
CA GLY A 782 -12.50 -29.37 6.53
C GLY A 782 -13.54 -30.46 6.85
N GLY A 783 -13.57 -31.54 6.07
CA GLY A 783 -14.39 -32.73 6.32
C GLY A 783 -15.84 -32.64 5.82
N PRO A 784 -16.60 -33.75 5.91
CA PRO A 784 -17.93 -33.87 5.31
C PRO A 784 -18.96 -32.87 5.85
N MET A 785 -18.87 -32.54 7.14
CA MET A 785 -19.77 -31.57 7.79
C MET A 785 -19.60 -30.17 7.19
N LEU A 786 -18.36 -29.69 7.01
CA LEU A 786 -18.10 -28.40 6.39
C LEU A 786 -18.57 -28.39 4.92
N GLY A 787 -18.37 -29.50 4.19
CA GLY A 787 -18.88 -29.68 2.84
C GLY A 787 -20.40 -29.58 2.75
N LEU A 788 -21.14 -30.17 3.69
CA LEU A 788 -22.60 -30.07 3.76
C LEU A 788 -23.04 -28.61 4.02
N TRP A 789 -22.42 -27.94 5.00
CA TRP A 789 -22.69 -26.52 5.29
C TRP A 789 -22.39 -25.62 4.10
N PHE A 790 -21.29 -25.86 3.38
CA PHE A 790 -20.94 -25.10 2.19
C PHE A 790 -22.01 -25.24 1.09
N LYS A 791 -22.50 -26.47 0.84
CA LYS A 791 -23.60 -26.72 -0.10
C LYS A 791 -24.90 -26.04 0.31
N LEU A 792 -25.24 -26.08 1.60
CA LEU A 792 -26.44 -25.41 2.12
C LEU A 792 -26.37 -23.89 1.96
N MET A 793 -25.24 -23.28 2.32
CA MET A 793 -25.00 -21.84 2.13
C MET A 793 -25.05 -21.45 0.65
N PHE A 794 -24.47 -22.29 -0.23
CA PHE A 794 -24.49 -22.06 -1.67
C PHE A 794 -25.93 -22.13 -2.23
N ALA A 795 -26.71 -23.13 -1.81
CA ALA A 795 -28.11 -23.26 -2.19
C ALA A 795 -28.95 -22.07 -1.71
N LEU A 796 -28.74 -21.61 -0.47
CA LEU A 796 -29.41 -20.43 0.09
C LEU A 796 -29.04 -19.14 -0.66
N SER A 797 -27.77 -18.96 -1.00
CA SER A 797 -27.32 -17.81 -1.79
C SER A 797 -27.95 -17.83 -3.19
N LYS A 798 -27.97 -18.99 -3.85
CA LYS A 798 -28.62 -19.18 -5.17
C LYS A 798 -30.12 -18.86 -5.10
N ALA A 799 -30.83 -19.38 -4.10
CA ALA A 799 -32.27 -19.14 -3.92
C ALA A 799 -32.62 -17.67 -3.67
N THR A 800 -31.68 -16.89 -3.14
CA THR A 800 -31.87 -15.46 -2.84
C THR A 800 -31.31 -14.54 -3.92
N GLY A 801 -30.98 -15.07 -5.10
CA GLY A 801 -30.39 -14.28 -6.19
C GLY A 801 -29.02 -13.69 -5.83
N GLY A 802 -28.27 -14.34 -4.94
CA GLY A 802 -26.91 -13.94 -4.55
C GLY A 802 -26.88 -12.85 -3.48
N ARG A 803 -28.04 -12.38 -2.99
CA ARG A 803 -28.15 -11.24 -2.05
C ARG A 803 -27.36 -11.43 -0.76
N TYR A 804 -27.26 -12.66 -0.26
CA TYR A 804 -26.55 -12.98 0.98
C TYR A 804 -25.17 -13.60 0.77
N GLY A 805 -24.70 -13.75 -0.48
CA GLY A 805 -23.44 -14.44 -0.80
C GLY A 805 -22.26 -13.90 0.02
N HIS A 806 -22.09 -12.58 0.05
CA HIS A 806 -21.00 -11.95 0.81
C HIS A 806 -21.01 -12.28 2.32
N ARG A 807 -22.21 -12.36 2.94
CA ARG A 807 -22.35 -12.69 4.37
C ARG A 807 -22.16 -14.18 4.64
N LEU A 808 -22.77 -15.04 3.81
CA LEU A 808 -22.69 -16.50 3.97
C LEU A 808 -21.27 -16.99 3.74
N PHE A 809 -20.54 -16.41 2.80
CA PHE A 809 -19.17 -16.77 2.46
C PHE A 809 -18.14 -15.80 3.05
N ALA A 810 -18.44 -15.17 4.20
CA ALA A 810 -17.55 -14.19 4.84
C ALA A 810 -16.13 -14.73 5.09
N LYS A 811 -15.97 -16.01 5.46
CA LYS A 811 -14.65 -16.66 5.61
C LYS A 811 -13.88 -16.77 4.29
N VAL A 812 -14.59 -16.99 3.18
CA VAL A 812 -13.99 -16.99 1.83
C VAL A 812 -13.52 -15.58 1.51
N HIS A 813 -14.39 -14.56 1.69
CA HIS A 813 -14.02 -13.16 1.49
C HIS A 813 -12.82 -12.73 2.34
N GLN A 814 -12.73 -13.14 3.62
CA GLN A 814 -11.59 -12.85 4.49
C GLN A 814 -10.26 -13.36 3.91
N ARG A 815 -10.26 -14.53 3.25
CA ARG A 815 -9.07 -15.08 2.59
C ARG A 815 -8.61 -14.24 1.39
N PHE A 816 -9.49 -13.40 0.85
CA PHE A 816 -9.22 -12.40 -0.20
C PHE A 816 -9.10 -10.98 0.37
N GLY A 817 -8.81 -10.81 1.66
CA GLY A 817 -8.66 -9.50 2.31
C GLY A 817 -9.97 -8.83 2.74
N GLY A 818 -11.09 -9.55 2.69
CA GLY A 818 -12.40 -9.15 3.24
C GLY A 818 -13.18 -8.12 2.43
N SER A 819 -12.50 -7.29 1.62
CA SER A 819 -13.11 -6.18 0.88
C SER A 819 -13.33 -6.45 -0.62
N LEU A 820 -12.81 -7.56 -1.14
CA LEU A 820 -12.90 -7.90 -2.56
C LEU A 820 -14.36 -8.18 -2.95
N ARG A 821 -14.84 -7.46 -3.97
CA ARG A 821 -16.23 -7.52 -4.44
C ARG A 821 -16.39 -7.68 -5.96
N ARG A 822 -15.41 -7.22 -6.73
CA ARG A 822 -15.47 -7.17 -8.20
C ARG A 822 -14.23 -7.83 -8.78
N ILE A 823 -14.41 -8.62 -9.82
CA ILE A 823 -13.33 -9.27 -10.58
C ILE A 823 -13.56 -8.96 -12.05
N ALA A 824 -12.62 -8.27 -12.67
CA ALA A 824 -12.63 -8.02 -14.11
C ALA A 824 -11.82 -9.12 -14.81
N THR A 825 -12.38 -9.70 -15.87
CA THR A 825 -11.74 -10.81 -16.59
C THR A 825 -11.78 -10.64 -18.10
N GLY A 826 -10.75 -11.16 -18.77
CA GLY A 826 -10.54 -11.01 -20.21
C GLY A 826 -9.32 -11.81 -20.69
N GLY A 827 -8.99 -11.71 -21.98
CA GLY A 827 -7.86 -12.40 -22.62
C GLY A 827 -8.11 -13.88 -22.98
N ALA A 828 -9.15 -14.48 -22.39
CA ALA A 828 -9.68 -15.80 -22.75
C ALA A 828 -11.16 -15.86 -22.36
N ALA A 829 -11.89 -16.82 -22.96
CA ALA A 829 -13.29 -17.05 -22.64
C ALA A 829 -13.45 -17.53 -21.18
N LEU A 830 -14.36 -16.91 -20.44
CA LEU A 830 -14.73 -17.33 -19.09
C LEU A 830 -15.72 -18.50 -19.16
N ASP A 831 -15.50 -19.53 -18.34
CA ASP A 831 -16.52 -20.53 -18.10
C ASP A 831 -17.75 -19.89 -17.42
N PRO A 832 -18.94 -19.91 -18.05
CA PRO A 832 -20.15 -19.33 -17.46
C PRO A 832 -20.49 -19.92 -16.09
N ASP A 833 -20.21 -21.21 -15.85
CA ASP A 833 -20.46 -21.85 -14.57
C ASP A 833 -19.46 -21.41 -13.50
N LEU A 834 -18.19 -21.21 -13.85
CA LEU A 834 -17.21 -20.63 -12.94
C LEU A 834 -17.63 -19.22 -12.53
N GLY A 835 -18.02 -18.38 -13.49
CA GLY A 835 -18.54 -17.03 -13.23
C GLY A 835 -19.75 -17.05 -12.30
N ARG A 836 -20.72 -17.94 -12.55
CA ARG A 836 -21.89 -18.15 -11.69
C ARG A 836 -21.51 -18.56 -10.27
N ARG A 837 -20.55 -19.48 -10.09
CA ARG A 837 -20.10 -19.92 -8.75
C ARG A 837 -19.54 -18.77 -7.93
N PHE A 838 -18.68 -17.94 -8.53
CA PHE A 838 -18.16 -16.72 -7.87
C PHE A 838 -19.28 -15.73 -7.53
N PHE A 839 -20.25 -15.54 -8.44
CA PHE A 839 -21.42 -14.71 -8.20
C PHE A 839 -22.23 -15.16 -6.98
N TRP A 840 -22.53 -16.46 -6.89
CA TRP A 840 -23.24 -17.01 -5.74
C TRP A 840 -22.43 -16.94 -4.44
N MET A 841 -21.10 -16.92 -4.51
CA MET A 841 -20.26 -16.66 -3.36
C MET A 841 -20.18 -15.18 -2.94
N GLY A 842 -20.73 -14.25 -3.74
CA GLY A 842 -20.77 -12.82 -3.44
C GLY A 842 -19.77 -11.95 -4.20
N PHE A 843 -19.10 -12.49 -5.23
CA PHE A 843 -18.20 -11.74 -6.10
C PHE A 843 -18.85 -11.42 -7.46
N ARG A 844 -18.76 -10.18 -7.93
CA ARG A 844 -19.19 -9.84 -9.30
C ARG A 844 -18.04 -10.12 -10.27
N VAL A 845 -18.23 -11.02 -11.22
CA VAL A 845 -17.23 -11.33 -12.26
C VAL A 845 -17.73 -10.77 -13.59
N ALA A 846 -17.08 -9.73 -14.10
CA ALA A 846 -17.41 -9.12 -15.38
C ALA A 846 -16.38 -9.53 -16.44
N GLU A 847 -16.87 -10.15 -17.51
CA GLU A 847 -16.07 -10.55 -18.67
C GLU A 847 -16.08 -9.44 -19.73
N GLY A 848 -14.94 -9.22 -20.37
CA GLY A 848 -14.80 -8.37 -21.56
C GLY A 848 -13.98 -9.05 -22.65
N TYR A 849 -14.20 -8.61 -23.89
CA TYR A 849 -13.54 -9.11 -25.10
C TYR A 849 -12.77 -8.01 -25.80
N GLY A 850 -11.69 -8.41 -26.46
CA GLY A 850 -10.70 -7.50 -26.97
C GLY A 850 -9.40 -8.18 -27.37
N MET A 851 -8.55 -7.43 -28.06
CA MET A 851 -7.24 -7.87 -28.53
C MET A 851 -6.24 -6.70 -28.56
N THR A 852 -4.95 -7.01 -28.70
CA THR A 852 -3.89 -5.99 -28.63
C THR A 852 -4.08 -4.88 -29.67
N GLU A 853 -4.52 -5.26 -30.86
CA GLU A 853 -4.83 -4.40 -32.02
C GLU A 853 -5.96 -3.39 -31.75
N THR A 854 -6.61 -3.44 -30.59
CA THR A 854 -7.80 -2.65 -30.25
C THR A 854 -7.69 -1.90 -28.91
N ALA A 855 -6.47 -1.79 -28.40
CA ALA A 855 -6.09 -0.99 -27.23
C ALA A 855 -6.92 -1.10 -25.92
N PRO A 856 -7.26 -2.29 -25.38
CA PRO A 856 -7.51 -3.57 -25.99
C PRO A 856 -9.00 -3.95 -26.01
N VAL A 857 -9.90 -3.20 -25.39
CA VAL A 857 -11.28 -3.66 -25.12
C VAL A 857 -12.21 -3.24 -26.27
N LEU A 858 -13.03 -4.18 -26.71
CA LEU A 858 -14.07 -3.99 -27.74
C LEU A 858 -15.47 -4.09 -27.15
N SER A 859 -15.68 -5.00 -26.20
CA SER A 859 -16.96 -5.18 -25.49
C SER A 859 -16.72 -5.54 -24.02
N VAL A 860 -17.68 -5.20 -23.16
CA VAL A 860 -17.58 -5.52 -21.72
C VAL A 860 -18.95 -5.70 -21.08
N ASN A 861 -19.04 -6.60 -20.10
CA ASN A 861 -20.20 -6.71 -19.23
C ASN A 861 -20.18 -5.56 -18.19
N PRO A 862 -21.20 -4.68 -18.16
CA PRO A 862 -21.33 -3.69 -17.09
C PRO A 862 -21.57 -4.37 -15.74
N TRP A 863 -21.04 -3.82 -14.65
CA TRP A 863 -21.17 -4.44 -13.32
C TRP A 863 -22.61 -4.69 -12.86
N ARG A 864 -23.56 -3.90 -13.37
CA ARG A 864 -24.97 -3.95 -13.00
C ARG A 864 -25.77 -4.96 -13.83
N GLU A 865 -25.28 -5.33 -15.01
CA GLU A 865 -25.99 -6.14 -16.01
C GLU A 865 -25.06 -7.24 -16.56
N ILE A 866 -24.52 -8.09 -15.67
CA ILE A 866 -23.61 -9.17 -16.10
C ILE A 866 -24.42 -10.30 -16.73
N ARG A 867 -24.05 -10.72 -17.94
CA ARG A 867 -24.63 -11.88 -18.65
C ARG A 867 -23.57 -12.97 -18.84
N PHE A 868 -23.64 -14.02 -18.03
CA PHE A 868 -22.69 -15.15 -18.12
C PHE A 868 -22.79 -15.87 -19.46
N GLY A 869 -21.65 -16.11 -20.10
CA GLY A 869 -21.56 -16.69 -21.44
C GLY A 869 -21.66 -15.66 -22.58
N SER A 870 -21.76 -14.38 -22.25
CA SER A 870 -21.53 -13.26 -23.16
C SER A 870 -20.29 -12.49 -22.74
N VAL A 871 -19.58 -11.95 -23.72
CA VAL A 871 -18.46 -11.02 -23.51
C VAL A 871 -18.90 -9.55 -23.39
N GLY A 872 -20.21 -9.33 -23.17
CA GLY A 872 -20.80 -8.03 -22.90
C GLY A 872 -21.29 -7.30 -24.14
N ARG A 873 -21.54 -6.00 -23.97
CA ARG A 873 -22.00 -5.12 -25.05
C ARG A 873 -20.81 -4.38 -25.68
N PRO A 874 -20.87 -4.04 -26.98
CA PRO A 874 -19.90 -3.16 -27.63
C PRO A 874 -19.63 -1.89 -26.84
N LEU A 875 -18.38 -1.44 -26.82
CA LEU A 875 -18.07 -0.11 -26.29
C LEU A 875 -18.75 0.98 -27.15
N PRO A 876 -19.22 2.08 -26.55
CA PRO A 876 -19.98 3.09 -27.27
C PRO A 876 -19.29 3.73 -28.49
N SER A 877 -17.96 3.75 -28.53
CA SER A 877 -17.20 4.30 -29.66
C SER A 877 -16.73 3.25 -30.68
N VAL A 878 -17.12 1.99 -30.51
CA VAL A 878 -16.71 0.88 -31.37
C VAL A 878 -17.91 0.38 -32.17
N GLU A 879 -17.78 0.41 -33.49
CA GLU A 879 -18.72 -0.18 -34.42
C GLU A 879 -18.37 -1.64 -34.69
N PHE A 880 -19.38 -2.49 -34.70
CA PHE A 880 -19.26 -3.91 -34.99
C PHE A 880 -20.04 -4.22 -36.27
N GLN A 881 -19.46 -5.07 -37.11
CA GLN A 881 -20.10 -5.65 -38.27
C GLN A 881 -19.86 -7.17 -38.23
N LEU A 882 -20.93 -7.95 -38.27
CA LEU A 882 -20.84 -9.40 -38.48
C LEU A 882 -20.91 -9.63 -39.99
N ARG A 883 -19.84 -10.17 -40.58
CA ARG A 883 -19.80 -10.52 -42.01
C ARG A 883 -20.04 -12.01 -42.20
N GLU A 884 -20.80 -12.37 -43.21
CA GLU A 884 -21.02 -13.77 -43.58
C GLU A 884 -19.69 -14.42 -43.96
N VAL A 885 -19.51 -15.67 -43.55
CA VAL A 885 -18.37 -16.50 -43.95
C VAL A 885 -18.84 -17.37 -45.10
N GLU A 886 -18.49 -17.01 -46.35
CA GLU A 886 -18.73 -17.87 -47.50
C GLU A 886 -17.88 -19.15 -47.38
N VAL A 887 -18.55 -20.31 -47.44
CA VAL A 887 -17.89 -21.61 -47.55
C VAL A 887 -18.27 -22.19 -48.91
N GLU A 888 -17.29 -22.61 -49.71
CA GLU A 888 -17.52 -23.33 -50.96
C GLU A 888 -18.22 -24.67 -50.65
N GLY A 889 -19.54 -24.71 -50.83
CA GLY A 889 -20.37 -25.90 -50.67
C GLY A 889 -21.85 -25.60 -50.93
N GLU A 890 -22.41 -26.19 -51.98
CA GLU A 890 -23.83 -26.07 -52.28
C GLU A 890 -24.69 -26.78 -51.22
N GLY A 891 -25.52 -26.01 -50.52
CA GLY A 891 -26.64 -26.51 -49.73
C GLY A 891 -26.48 -26.40 -48.21
N ALA A 892 -26.72 -25.20 -47.66
CA ALA A 892 -26.96 -25.01 -46.23
C ALA A 892 -28.16 -24.08 -46.00
N GLU A 893 -29.38 -24.58 -46.18
CA GLU A 893 -30.57 -23.99 -45.57
C GLU A 893 -30.55 -24.27 -44.06
N GLU A 894 -29.93 -23.36 -43.31
CA GLU A 894 -30.33 -22.91 -41.96
C GLU A 894 -29.35 -21.80 -41.56
N THR A 895 -29.79 -20.55 -41.65
CA THR A 895 -29.03 -19.37 -41.24
C THR A 895 -28.74 -19.44 -39.76
N VAL A 896 -27.52 -19.81 -39.39
CA VAL A 896 -26.97 -19.50 -38.08
C VAL A 896 -26.50 -18.05 -38.15
N ASP A 897 -27.07 -17.19 -37.31
CA ASP A 897 -26.81 -15.73 -37.19
C ASP A 897 -25.40 -15.43 -36.60
N VAL A 898 -24.39 -16.19 -37.05
CA VAL A 898 -22.99 -16.14 -36.62
C VAL A 898 -22.18 -15.64 -37.80
N GLY A 899 -21.45 -14.54 -37.58
CA GLY A 899 -20.56 -13.96 -38.59
C GLY A 899 -19.17 -13.73 -38.05
N GLU A 900 -18.25 -13.44 -38.96
CA GLU A 900 -16.92 -12.95 -38.64
C GLU A 900 -17.01 -11.54 -38.07
N ILE A 901 -16.33 -11.31 -36.96
CA ILE A 901 -16.38 -10.05 -36.23
C ILE A 901 -15.39 -9.07 -36.89
N TRP A 902 -15.95 -8.04 -37.50
CA TRP A 902 -15.21 -6.88 -37.98
C TRP A 902 -15.51 -5.68 -37.10
N VAL A 903 -14.46 -4.94 -36.71
CA VAL A 903 -14.60 -3.79 -35.82
C VAL A 903 -13.94 -2.55 -36.40
N ARG A 904 -14.56 -1.41 -36.13
CA ARG A 904 -14.03 -0.08 -36.47
C ARG A 904 -14.21 0.84 -35.28
N GLY A 905 -13.18 1.60 -34.95
CA GLY A 905 -13.26 2.56 -33.86
C GLY A 905 -11.94 3.28 -33.61
N PRO A 906 -11.96 4.36 -32.84
CA PRO A 906 -10.76 5.15 -32.54
C PRO A 906 -9.73 4.40 -31.68
N ASN A 907 -10.11 3.26 -31.07
CA ASN A 907 -9.22 2.37 -30.33
C ASN A 907 -8.49 1.33 -31.19
N VAL A 908 -8.86 1.19 -32.47
CA VAL A 908 -8.27 0.23 -33.41
C VAL A 908 -6.92 0.76 -33.92
N MET A 909 -5.91 -0.10 -34.02
CA MET A 909 -4.60 0.22 -34.59
C MET A 909 -4.72 0.65 -36.06
N SER A 910 -3.71 1.37 -36.58
CA SER A 910 -3.64 1.73 -38.00
C SER A 910 -2.99 0.65 -38.89
N GLY A 911 -2.35 -0.35 -38.28
CA GLY A 911 -1.65 -1.44 -38.96
C GLY A 911 -0.47 -1.96 -38.15
N TYR A 912 0.17 -3.04 -38.59
CA TYR A 912 1.37 -3.56 -37.95
C TYR A 912 2.62 -2.74 -38.33
N HIS A 913 3.55 -2.58 -37.38
CA HIS A 913 4.79 -1.83 -37.60
C HIS A 913 5.69 -2.55 -38.62
N ASP A 914 6.10 -1.84 -39.67
CA ASP A 914 6.95 -2.31 -40.76
C ASP A 914 6.52 -3.65 -41.38
N ASN A 915 5.20 -3.92 -41.38
CA ASN A 915 4.63 -5.16 -41.91
C ASN A 915 3.32 -4.91 -42.68
N PRO A 916 3.41 -4.39 -43.93
CA PRO A 916 2.22 -4.09 -44.75
C PRO A 916 1.45 -5.34 -45.17
N GLU A 917 2.13 -6.49 -45.35
CA GLU A 917 1.51 -7.76 -45.72
C GLU A 917 0.57 -8.24 -44.61
N ALA A 918 1.07 -8.36 -43.38
CA ALA A 918 0.25 -8.76 -42.23
C ALA A 918 -0.87 -7.75 -41.94
N THR A 919 -0.67 -6.47 -42.30
CA THR A 919 -1.69 -5.42 -42.13
C THR A 919 -2.83 -5.63 -43.13
N ALA A 920 -2.52 -5.86 -44.40
CA ALA A 920 -3.50 -6.11 -45.44
C ALA A 920 -4.30 -7.41 -45.22
N GLU A 921 -3.71 -8.40 -44.53
CA GLU A 921 -4.41 -9.64 -44.15
C GLU A 921 -5.58 -9.42 -43.18
N VAL A 922 -5.48 -8.42 -42.30
CA VAL A 922 -6.45 -8.22 -41.20
C VAL A 922 -7.22 -6.90 -41.31
N MET A 923 -6.78 -5.94 -42.13
CA MET A 923 -7.44 -4.64 -42.28
C MET A 923 -8.00 -4.43 -43.68
N GLN A 924 -9.22 -3.89 -43.74
CA GLN A 924 -9.85 -3.40 -44.97
C GLN A 924 -10.37 -1.98 -44.74
N GLY A 925 -9.62 -0.99 -45.22
CA GLY A 925 -9.86 0.41 -44.86
C GLY A 925 -9.71 0.60 -43.34
N GLU A 926 -10.73 1.15 -42.69
CA GLU A 926 -10.75 1.35 -41.22
C GLU A 926 -11.26 0.14 -40.43
N TRP A 927 -11.69 -0.92 -41.12
CA TRP A 927 -12.24 -2.12 -40.47
C TRP A 927 -11.14 -3.15 -40.21
N LEU A 928 -11.05 -3.61 -38.97
CA LEU A 928 -10.18 -4.70 -38.53
C LEU A 928 -10.99 -5.99 -38.44
N ASN A 929 -10.55 -7.04 -39.13
CA ASN A 929 -10.98 -8.40 -38.92
C ASN A 929 -10.31 -8.97 -37.66
N THR A 930 -11.10 -9.35 -36.66
CA THR A 930 -10.54 -9.93 -35.43
C THR A 930 -10.14 -11.40 -35.59
N GLY A 931 -10.62 -12.06 -36.65
CA GLY A 931 -10.47 -13.49 -36.88
C GLY A 931 -11.33 -14.37 -35.94
N ASP A 932 -12.15 -13.73 -35.10
CA ASP A 932 -13.07 -14.40 -34.19
C ASP A 932 -14.52 -14.33 -34.76
N LEU A 933 -15.30 -15.35 -34.45
CA LEU A 933 -16.70 -15.49 -34.86
C LEU A 933 -17.61 -15.16 -33.69
N GLY A 934 -18.74 -14.50 -33.95
CA GLY A 934 -19.71 -14.22 -32.91
C GLY A 934 -21.10 -13.90 -33.42
N ARG A 935 -22.01 -13.73 -32.46
CA ARG A 935 -23.40 -13.34 -32.67
C ARG A 935 -23.87 -12.38 -31.60
N PHE A 936 -24.81 -11.51 -31.93
CA PHE A 936 -25.52 -10.71 -30.95
C PHE A 936 -26.79 -11.42 -30.50
N ASP A 937 -27.19 -11.22 -29.24
CA ASP A 937 -28.53 -11.56 -28.78
C ASP A 937 -29.49 -10.37 -28.88
N GLY A 938 -30.78 -10.61 -28.60
CA GLY A 938 -31.82 -9.58 -28.70
C GLY A 938 -31.64 -8.37 -27.77
N ASP A 939 -30.76 -8.45 -26.77
CA ASP A 939 -30.44 -7.33 -25.85
C ASP A 939 -29.09 -6.66 -26.17
N GLY A 940 -28.49 -7.00 -27.32
CA GLY A 940 -27.25 -6.42 -27.82
C GLY A 940 -25.98 -6.98 -27.18
N TYR A 941 -26.04 -8.13 -26.53
CA TYR A 941 -24.86 -8.80 -25.95
C TYR A 941 -24.16 -9.66 -26.99
N LEU A 942 -22.83 -9.55 -27.06
CA LEU A 942 -21.99 -10.34 -27.95
C LEU A 942 -21.67 -11.71 -27.32
N HIS A 943 -21.84 -12.76 -28.10
CA HIS A 943 -21.43 -14.13 -27.76
C HIS A 943 -20.37 -14.59 -28.75
N LEU A 944 -19.22 -15.03 -28.23
CA LEU A 944 -18.16 -15.62 -29.06
C LEU A 944 -18.48 -17.07 -29.38
N CYS A 945 -18.27 -17.44 -30.64
CA CYS A 945 -18.56 -18.76 -31.19
C CYS A 945 -17.30 -19.56 -31.53
N GLY A 946 -16.16 -18.91 -31.79
CA GLY A 946 -14.88 -19.57 -32.07
C GLY A 946 -13.99 -18.71 -32.96
N ARG A 947 -13.05 -19.33 -33.68
CA ARG A 947 -12.15 -18.66 -34.64
C ARG A 947 -12.38 -19.13 -36.07
N THR A 948 -12.34 -18.21 -37.03
CA THR A 948 -12.56 -18.52 -38.46
C THR A 948 -11.59 -19.60 -38.96
N LYS A 949 -10.29 -19.49 -38.62
CA LYS A 949 -9.23 -20.43 -39.05
C LYS A 949 -9.27 -21.80 -38.37
N GLU A 950 -10.09 -21.97 -37.33
CA GLU A 950 -10.21 -23.21 -36.56
C GLU A 950 -11.59 -23.87 -36.74
N MET A 951 -12.47 -23.26 -37.56
CA MET A 951 -13.78 -23.82 -37.88
C MET A 951 -13.62 -25.14 -38.64
N ILE A 952 -14.28 -26.19 -38.16
CA ILE A 952 -14.29 -27.50 -38.80
C ILE A 952 -15.47 -27.53 -39.77
N VAL A 953 -15.19 -27.78 -41.04
CA VAL A 953 -16.23 -27.97 -42.06
C VAL A 953 -16.39 -29.47 -42.27
N THR A 954 -17.53 -30.01 -41.84
CA THR A 954 -17.81 -31.45 -41.98
C THR A 954 -18.07 -31.86 -43.42
N ASP A 955 -17.99 -33.16 -43.74
CA ASP A 955 -18.35 -33.71 -45.07
C ASP A 955 -19.77 -33.32 -45.54
N ALA A 956 -20.65 -32.97 -44.59
CA ALA A 956 -22.01 -32.48 -44.86
C ALA A 956 -22.09 -30.97 -45.12
N GLY A 957 -20.94 -30.27 -45.25
CA GLY A 957 -20.88 -28.81 -45.43
C GLY A 957 -21.33 -28.01 -44.21
N LYS A 958 -21.52 -28.66 -43.05
CA LYS A 958 -21.95 -28.00 -41.81
C LYS A 958 -20.73 -27.53 -41.02
N ASN A 959 -20.80 -26.28 -40.55
CA ASN A 959 -19.78 -25.65 -39.73
C ASN A 959 -19.87 -26.12 -38.27
N VAL A 960 -18.75 -26.56 -37.74
CA VAL A 960 -18.57 -26.99 -36.36
C VAL A 960 -17.50 -26.12 -35.71
N TYR A 961 -17.88 -25.47 -34.61
CA TYR A 961 -16.97 -24.63 -33.85
C TYR A 961 -16.36 -25.44 -32.70
N PRO A 962 -15.02 -25.70 -32.72
CA PRO A 962 -14.40 -26.59 -31.74
C PRO A 962 -14.67 -26.21 -30.29
N GLU A 963 -14.60 -24.93 -29.96
CA GLU A 963 -14.77 -24.44 -28.59
C GLU A 963 -16.20 -24.64 -28.07
N GLU A 964 -17.20 -24.59 -28.95
CA GLU A 964 -18.58 -24.92 -28.61
C GLU A 964 -18.72 -26.41 -28.27
N VAL A 965 -18.06 -27.27 -29.05
CA VAL A 965 -18.03 -28.71 -28.82
C VAL A 965 -17.28 -29.00 -27.52
N GLU A 966 -16.05 -28.52 -27.34
CA GLU A 966 -15.24 -28.67 -26.12
C GLU A 966 -16.03 -28.35 -24.85
N ARG A 967 -16.76 -27.23 -24.85
CA ARG A 967 -17.59 -26.81 -23.72
C ARG A 967 -18.65 -27.83 -23.34
N ARG A 968 -19.23 -28.57 -24.29
CA ARG A 968 -20.22 -29.62 -24.01
C ARG A 968 -19.60 -30.86 -23.36
N TYR A 969 -18.33 -31.15 -23.63
CA TYR A 969 -17.62 -32.34 -23.14
C TYR A 969 -16.65 -32.07 -21.99
N ARG A 970 -16.52 -30.82 -21.52
CA ARG A 970 -15.58 -30.41 -20.47
C ARG A 970 -15.68 -31.19 -19.15
N ASP A 971 -16.90 -31.55 -18.74
CA ASP A 971 -17.15 -32.17 -17.43
C ASP A 971 -17.07 -33.71 -17.43
N LEU A 972 -16.34 -34.30 -18.38
CA LEU A 972 -16.19 -35.76 -18.43
C LEU A 972 -15.28 -36.25 -17.27
N PRO A 973 -15.64 -37.37 -16.60
CA PRO A 973 -14.80 -37.96 -15.56
C PRO A 973 -13.41 -38.33 -16.11
N MET A 974 -12.37 -38.18 -15.28
CA MET A 974 -10.99 -38.59 -15.58
C MET A 974 -10.31 -37.91 -16.78
N VAL A 975 -10.95 -36.91 -17.37
CA VAL A 975 -10.36 -36.01 -18.37
C VAL A 975 -9.70 -34.81 -17.67
N GLU A 976 -8.45 -34.51 -18.00
CA GLU A 976 -7.71 -33.33 -17.53
C GLU A 976 -7.84 -32.17 -18.51
N ASP A 977 -7.60 -32.42 -19.80
CA ASP A 977 -7.82 -31.48 -20.90
C ASP A 977 -8.51 -32.21 -22.06
N LEU A 978 -9.43 -31.52 -22.75
CA LEU A 978 -10.08 -31.99 -23.98
C LEU A 978 -10.02 -30.89 -25.02
N VAL A 979 -9.45 -31.21 -26.19
CA VAL A 979 -9.28 -30.28 -27.30
C VAL A 979 -9.97 -30.84 -28.52
N VAL A 980 -10.81 -30.05 -29.16
CA VAL A 980 -11.48 -30.45 -30.41
C VAL A 980 -10.72 -29.84 -31.58
N LEU A 981 -10.51 -30.62 -32.64
CA LEU A 981 -9.90 -30.19 -33.89
C LEU A 981 -10.45 -30.98 -35.07
N GLY A 982 -10.33 -30.42 -36.27
CA GLY A 982 -10.67 -31.10 -37.52
C GLY A 982 -9.52 -31.96 -38.01
N LEU A 983 -9.79 -33.23 -38.32
CA LEU A 983 -8.89 -34.09 -39.08
C LEU A 983 -9.51 -34.39 -40.44
N PRO A 984 -8.72 -34.62 -41.51
CA PRO A 984 -9.26 -35.01 -42.81
C PRO A 984 -10.20 -36.21 -42.68
N SER A 985 -11.41 -36.10 -43.21
CA SER A 985 -12.35 -37.22 -43.27
C SER A 985 -11.84 -38.31 -44.21
N ALA A 986 -12.30 -39.56 -44.01
CA ALA A 986 -11.99 -40.69 -44.88
C ALA A 986 -12.45 -40.46 -46.34
N THR A 987 -13.44 -39.60 -46.56
CA THR A 987 -13.95 -39.25 -47.90
C THR A 987 -13.11 -38.16 -48.58
N GLY A 988 -12.27 -37.44 -47.83
CA GLY A 988 -11.47 -36.31 -48.29
C GLY A 988 -12.28 -35.05 -48.67
N ARG A 989 -13.60 -35.03 -48.45
CA ARG A 989 -14.48 -33.91 -48.84
C ARG A 989 -14.66 -32.84 -47.75
N GLY A 990 -14.27 -33.15 -46.52
CA GLY A 990 -14.33 -32.27 -45.36
C GLY A 990 -13.52 -32.84 -44.20
N GLU A 991 -13.81 -32.39 -43.00
CA GLU A 991 -13.12 -32.77 -41.76
C GLU A 991 -14.04 -33.55 -40.80
N VAL A 992 -13.48 -34.55 -40.14
CA VAL A 992 -14.12 -35.23 -39.00
C VAL A 992 -13.79 -34.49 -37.71
N VAL A 993 -14.81 -34.29 -36.87
CA VAL A 993 -14.66 -33.69 -35.53
C VAL A 993 -13.89 -34.68 -34.64
N CYS A 994 -12.65 -34.35 -34.31
CA CYS A 994 -11.77 -35.16 -33.49
C CYS A 994 -11.59 -34.53 -32.10
N ALA A 995 -11.79 -35.32 -31.04
CA ALA A 995 -11.46 -34.91 -29.68
C ALA A 995 -10.13 -35.53 -29.25
N VAL A 996 -9.16 -34.68 -28.92
CA VAL A 996 -7.90 -35.07 -28.32
C VAL A 996 -8.04 -34.94 -26.81
N VAL A 997 -7.92 -36.05 -26.10
CA VAL A 997 -8.18 -36.14 -24.68
C VAL A 997 -6.88 -36.43 -23.95
N ALA A 998 -6.49 -35.54 -23.03
CA ALA A 998 -5.45 -35.79 -22.05
C ALA A 998 -6.11 -36.29 -20.76
N PRO A 999 -5.94 -37.56 -20.37
CA PRO A 999 -6.45 -38.07 -19.10
C PRO A 999 -5.72 -37.45 -17.91
N LYS A 1000 -6.36 -37.43 -16.74
CA LYS A 1000 -5.69 -37.04 -15.49
C LYS A 1000 -4.50 -37.96 -15.20
N ALA A 1001 -3.43 -37.41 -14.63
CA ALA A 1001 -2.27 -38.20 -14.18
C ALA A 1001 -2.62 -39.35 -13.20
N THR A 1002 -3.78 -39.28 -12.55
CA THR A 1002 -4.31 -40.31 -11.64
C THR A 1002 -5.22 -41.35 -12.31
N ALA A 1003 -5.48 -41.24 -13.62
CA ALA A 1003 -6.38 -42.14 -14.34
C ALA A 1003 -5.72 -43.51 -14.56
N SER A 1004 -6.45 -44.58 -14.22
CA SER A 1004 -6.06 -45.95 -14.57
C SER A 1004 -6.33 -46.26 -16.05
N GLU A 1005 -5.80 -47.37 -16.57
CA GLU A 1005 -6.14 -47.81 -17.94
C GLU A 1005 -7.64 -48.06 -18.11
N ASP A 1006 -8.32 -48.58 -17.09
CA ASP A 1006 -9.77 -48.77 -17.11
C ASP A 1006 -10.50 -47.41 -17.16
N ASP A 1007 -10.00 -46.39 -16.47
CA ASP A 1007 -10.55 -45.02 -16.54
C ASP A 1007 -10.37 -44.42 -17.94
N VAL A 1008 -9.21 -44.62 -18.56
CA VAL A 1008 -8.94 -44.16 -19.94
C VAL A 1008 -9.86 -44.87 -20.93
N MET A 1009 -10.09 -46.17 -20.77
CA MET A 1009 -11.03 -46.93 -21.60
C MET A 1009 -12.49 -46.48 -21.39
N ALA A 1010 -12.85 -46.03 -20.19
CA ALA A 1010 -14.19 -45.53 -19.88
C ALA A 1010 -14.49 -44.13 -20.46
N ILE A 1011 -13.47 -43.36 -20.90
CA ILE A 1011 -13.65 -42.05 -21.55
C ILE A 1011 -14.43 -42.20 -22.87
N TRP A 1012 -14.17 -43.27 -23.63
CA TRP A 1012 -14.81 -43.49 -24.93
C TRP A 1012 -16.34 -43.66 -24.82
N PRO A 1013 -16.87 -44.58 -23.99
CA PRO A 1013 -18.30 -44.67 -23.70
C PRO A 1013 -18.90 -43.35 -23.20
N ALA A 1014 -18.16 -42.59 -22.38
CA ALA A 1014 -18.66 -41.33 -21.81
C ALA A 1014 -18.79 -40.22 -22.86
N ILE A 1015 -17.84 -40.12 -23.80
CA ILE A 1015 -17.94 -39.24 -24.98
C ILE A 1015 -19.11 -39.67 -25.87
N HIS A 1016 -19.27 -40.98 -26.10
CA HIS A 1016 -20.32 -41.49 -26.97
C HIS A 1016 -21.72 -41.22 -26.41
N GLU A 1017 -21.93 -41.47 -25.11
CA GLU A 1017 -23.20 -41.20 -24.42
C GLU A 1017 -23.55 -39.71 -24.49
N ARG A 1018 -22.58 -38.83 -24.24
CA ARG A 1018 -22.79 -37.38 -24.30
C ARG A 1018 -23.04 -36.88 -25.72
N SER A 1019 -22.44 -37.52 -26.73
CA SER A 1019 -22.67 -37.21 -28.15
C SER A 1019 -24.10 -37.48 -28.62
N ARG A 1020 -24.86 -38.34 -27.93
CA ARG A 1020 -26.29 -38.56 -28.22
C ARG A 1020 -27.14 -37.30 -28.03
N GLN A 1021 -26.71 -36.39 -27.17
CA GLN A 1021 -27.38 -35.12 -26.84
C GLN A 1021 -26.92 -33.95 -27.73
N VAL A 1022 -26.00 -34.19 -28.66
CA VAL A 1022 -25.40 -33.18 -29.54
C VAL A 1022 -25.94 -33.36 -30.97
N PRO A 1023 -26.18 -32.26 -31.73
CA PRO A 1023 -26.54 -32.34 -33.15
C PRO A 1023 -25.59 -33.22 -33.94
N SER A 1024 -26.12 -34.01 -34.88
CA SER A 1024 -25.38 -35.08 -35.58
C SER A 1024 -24.06 -34.62 -36.20
N TYR A 1025 -24.03 -33.42 -36.78
CA TYR A 1025 -22.84 -32.84 -37.42
C TYR A 1025 -21.78 -32.34 -36.41
N GLN A 1026 -22.14 -32.08 -35.15
CA GLN A 1026 -21.22 -31.64 -34.09
C GLN A 1026 -20.72 -32.80 -33.21
N ARG A 1027 -21.14 -34.03 -33.48
CA ARG A 1027 -20.72 -35.21 -32.72
C ARG A 1027 -19.25 -35.51 -32.95
N ILE A 1028 -18.55 -35.88 -31.89
CA ILE A 1028 -17.16 -36.34 -31.97
C ILE A 1028 -17.14 -37.66 -32.74
N GLY A 1029 -16.56 -37.64 -33.94
CA GLY A 1029 -16.43 -38.81 -34.81
C GLY A 1029 -15.13 -39.58 -34.58
N ARG A 1030 -14.15 -38.97 -33.92
CA ARG A 1030 -12.85 -39.59 -33.59
C ARG A 1030 -12.35 -39.11 -32.23
N VAL A 1031 -11.77 -40.00 -31.44
CA VAL A 1031 -11.14 -39.65 -30.16
C VAL A 1031 -9.70 -40.12 -30.18
N GLU A 1032 -8.78 -39.25 -29.77
CA GLU A 1032 -7.35 -39.53 -29.65
C GLU A 1032 -6.91 -39.33 -28.21
N ILE A 1033 -6.24 -40.31 -27.62
CA ILE A 1033 -5.70 -40.21 -26.25
C ILE A 1033 -4.28 -39.66 -26.31
N TRP A 1034 -4.05 -38.52 -25.67
CA TRP A 1034 -2.75 -37.87 -25.60
C TRP A 1034 -2.10 -38.13 -24.24
N ARG A 1035 -1.03 -38.93 -24.23
CA ARG A 1035 -0.32 -39.32 -22.99
C ARG A 1035 0.88 -38.39 -22.76
N GLY A 1036 0.67 -37.34 -21.98
CA GLY A 1036 1.68 -36.31 -21.68
C GLY A 1036 1.07 -34.90 -21.68
N ASP A 1037 1.89 -33.89 -21.47
CA ASP A 1037 1.41 -32.50 -21.52
C ASP A 1037 1.04 -32.11 -22.96
N LEU A 1038 -0.15 -31.52 -23.13
CA LEU A 1038 -0.53 -30.93 -24.41
C LEU A 1038 0.39 -29.75 -24.74
N PRO A 1039 0.76 -29.54 -26.01
CA PRO A 1039 1.61 -28.43 -26.42
C PRO A 1039 0.89 -27.10 -26.16
N LYS A 1040 1.37 -26.32 -25.18
CA LYS A 1040 0.75 -25.06 -24.72
C LYS A 1040 1.62 -23.83 -25.04
N THR A 1041 1.01 -22.64 -25.13
CA THR A 1041 1.69 -21.34 -25.23
C THR A 1041 2.19 -20.86 -23.86
N SER A 1042 2.94 -19.76 -23.79
CA SER A 1042 3.31 -19.09 -22.52
C SER A 1042 2.09 -18.64 -21.71
N THR A 1043 0.94 -18.40 -22.37
CA THR A 1043 -0.36 -18.15 -21.73
C THR A 1043 -1.15 -19.43 -21.43
N LEU A 1044 -0.51 -20.61 -21.50
CA LEU A 1044 -1.07 -21.94 -21.27
C LEU A 1044 -2.19 -22.37 -22.24
N LYS A 1045 -2.37 -21.70 -23.39
CA LYS A 1045 -3.36 -22.11 -24.41
C LYS A 1045 -2.81 -23.25 -25.27
N VAL A 1046 -3.60 -24.28 -25.56
CA VAL A 1046 -3.15 -25.40 -26.41
C VAL A 1046 -2.94 -24.93 -27.85
N ARG A 1047 -1.81 -25.32 -28.45
CA ARG A 1047 -1.46 -25.04 -29.84
C ARG A 1047 -2.14 -26.05 -30.77
N ARG A 1048 -3.42 -25.85 -31.09
CA ARG A 1048 -4.23 -26.75 -31.96
C ARG A 1048 -3.55 -27.12 -33.28
N ALA A 1049 -2.90 -26.16 -33.95
CA ALA A 1049 -2.18 -26.42 -35.20
C ALA A 1049 -0.96 -27.34 -35.02
N ALA A 1050 -0.22 -27.19 -33.92
CA ALA A 1050 0.91 -28.05 -33.60
C ALA A 1050 0.43 -29.46 -33.24
N LEU A 1051 -0.66 -29.56 -32.47
CA LEU A 1051 -1.29 -30.82 -32.10
C LEU A 1051 -1.86 -31.56 -33.31
N ARG A 1052 -2.55 -30.85 -34.22
CA ARG A 1052 -3.04 -31.41 -35.51
C ARG A 1052 -1.88 -31.95 -36.34
N LYS A 1053 -0.78 -31.21 -36.44
CA LYS A 1053 0.42 -31.66 -37.16
C LYS A 1053 1.04 -32.92 -36.53
N ALA A 1054 1.13 -32.97 -35.21
CA ALA A 1054 1.66 -34.13 -34.48
C ALA A 1054 0.80 -35.37 -34.66
N LEU A 1055 -0.53 -35.24 -34.57
CA LEU A 1055 -1.47 -36.35 -34.81
C LEU A 1055 -1.43 -36.86 -36.26
N LEU A 1056 -1.32 -35.95 -37.24
CA LEU A 1056 -1.13 -36.34 -38.64
C LEU A 1056 0.22 -37.03 -38.90
N ALA A 1057 1.22 -36.77 -38.06
CA ALA A 1057 2.52 -37.46 -38.06
C ALA A 1057 2.52 -38.77 -37.25
N GLY A 1058 1.40 -39.14 -36.59
CA GLY A 1058 1.28 -40.36 -35.80
C GLY A 1058 1.88 -40.28 -34.38
N GLU A 1059 2.03 -39.08 -33.82
CA GLU A 1059 2.53 -38.86 -32.47
C GLU A 1059 1.39 -38.85 -31.43
N ASN A 1060 1.59 -39.53 -30.30
CA ASN A 1060 0.55 -39.72 -29.26
C ASN A 1060 0.99 -39.22 -27.87
N GLY A 1061 1.97 -38.31 -27.80
CA GLY A 1061 2.50 -37.72 -26.56
C GLY A 1061 3.57 -38.53 -25.82
N ALA A 1062 3.76 -39.81 -26.14
CA ALA A 1062 4.65 -40.73 -25.40
C ALA A 1062 6.17 -40.46 -25.52
N ALA A 1063 6.61 -39.44 -26.29
CA ALA A 1063 8.02 -39.28 -26.67
C ALA A 1063 8.85 -38.27 -25.83
N ALA A 1064 8.31 -37.69 -24.75
CA ALA A 1064 9.04 -36.69 -23.96
C ALA A 1064 9.06 -37.01 -22.45
N GLY A 1065 9.89 -37.97 -22.04
CA GLY A 1065 10.21 -38.16 -20.62
C GLY A 1065 10.80 -39.53 -20.24
N ALA A 1066 12.14 -39.58 -20.18
CA ALA A 1066 12.98 -40.49 -19.38
C ALA A 1066 12.82 -42.04 -19.50
N ALA A 1067 13.91 -42.68 -19.92
CA ALA A 1067 14.14 -44.11 -19.90
C ALA A 1067 14.20 -44.71 -18.47
N ALA A 1068 13.52 -45.83 -18.23
CA ALA A 1068 13.86 -46.90 -17.28
C ALA A 1068 12.99 -48.17 -17.55
N PRO A 1069 13.36 -49.37 -17.07
CA PRO A 1069 13.67 -50.55 -17.88
C PRO A 1069 12.46 -51.47 -18.18
N ALA A 1070 12.66 -52.31 -19.20
CA ALA A 1070 11.70 -53.31 -19.68
C ALA A 1070 11.13 -54.20 -18.57
N PRO A 1071 9.81 -54.48 -18.56
CA PRO A 1071 9.24 -55.48 -17.68
C PRO A 1071 9.55 -56.89 -18.21
N SER A 1072 10.06 -57.69 -17.28
CA SER A 1072 10.27 -59.13 -17.36
C SER A 1072 9.04 -59.87 -17.90
N ALA A 1073 9.31 -60.85 -18.77
CA ALA A 1073 8.36 -61.82 -19.27
C ALA A 1073 7.63 -62.57 -18.15
N ALA A 1074 6.30 -62.61 -18.24
CA ALA A 1074 5.47 -63.66 -17.65
C ALA A 1074 4.36 -64.02 -18.67
N SER A 1075 4.25 -65.32 -18.93
CA SER A 1075 3.46 -65.94 -20.00
C SER A 1075 1.94 -65.87 -19.74
N PRO A 1076 1.10 -65.96 -20.80
CA PRO A 1076 -0.35 -65.86 -20.71
C PRO A 1076 -1.02 -67.24 -20.53
N ALA A 1077 -2.14 -67.28 -19.79
CA ALA A 1077 -3.11 -68.38 -19.89
C ALA A 1077 -4.49 -67.97 -19.33
N SER A 1078 -5.49 -67.77 -20.19
CA SER A 1078 -6.68 -68.63 -20.30
C SER A 1078 -7.81 -68.05 -21.18
N ARG A 1079 -7.95 -68.66 -22.37
CA ARG A 1079 -9.13 -69.02 -23.21
C ARG A 1079 -10.51 -68.35 -22.99
N VAL A 1080 -11.21 -68.07 -24.10
CA VAL A 1080 -12.45 -68.77 -24.55
C VAL A 1080 -12.55 -68.74 -26.10
N ALA A 1081 -13.14 -69.79 -26.69
CA ALA A 1081 -13.21 -70.18 -28.10
C ALA A 1081 -14.40 -69.60 -28.90
N GLY A 1082 -14.21 -69.40 -30.21
CA GLY A 1082 -15.22 -69.15 -31.26
C GLY A 1082 -14.74 -69.77 -32.59
N ASP A 1083 -15.67 -70.09 -33.50
CA ASP A 1083 -15.48 -70.93 -34.70
C ASP A 1083 -14.50 -70.29 -35.72
N ASP A 1084 -13.59 -71.06 -36.32
CA ASP A 1084 -12.42 -70.57 -37.09
C ASP A 1084 -12.80 -69.68 -38.31
N THR A 1085 -14.00 -69.85 -38.87
CA THR A 1085 -14.48 -69.02 -40.01
C THR A 1085 -14.98 -67.65 -39.56
N GLU A 1086 -15.45 -67.52 -38.31
CA GLU A 1086 -15.98 -66.27 -37.77
C GLU A 1086 -14.85 -65.31 -37.38
N LEU A 1087 -13.74 -65.87 -36.85
CA LEU A 1087 -12.50 -65.14 -36.58
C LEU A 1087 -11.83 -64.61 -37.85
N GLU A 1088 -11.80 -65.38 -38.93
CA GLU A 1088 -11.27 -64.92 -40.23
C GLU A 1088 -12.09 -63.74 -40.80
N ILE A 1089 -13.42 -63.76 -40.69
CA ILE A 1089 -14.28 -62.66 -41.16
C ILE A 1089 -14.04 -61.39 -40.32
N LEU A 1090 -13.91 -61.53 -39.00
CA LEU A 1090 -13.63 -60.41 -38.09
C LEU A 1090 -12.22 -59.82 -38.33
N GLU A 1091 -11.22 -60.63 -38.66
CA GLU A 1091 -9.88 -60.15 -39.04
C GLU A 1091 -9.87 -59.42 -40.39
N ILE A 1092 -10.60 -59.90 -41.38
CA ILE A 1092 -10.76 -59.21 -42.68
C ILE A 1092 -11.47 -57.86 -42.50
N LEU A 1093 -12.54 -57.81 -41.70
CA LEU A 1093 -13.27 -56.58 -41.39
C LEU A 1093 -12.43 -55.59 -40.57
N ALA A 1094 -11.65 -56.09 -39.60
CA ALA A 1094 -10.70 -55.29 -38.83
C ALA A 1094 -9.63 -54.65 -39.74
N GLY A 1095 -9.15 -55.39 -40.74
CA GLY A 1095 -8.24 -54.89 -41.77
C GLY A 1095 -8.84 -53.78 -42.64
N LEU A 1096 -10.08 -53.95 -43.11
CA LEU A 1096 -10.81 -52.97 -43.92
C LEU A 1096 -11.11 -51.68 -43.13
N LEU A 1097 -11.45 -51.80 -41.83
CA LEU A 1097 -11.77 -50.70 -40.93
C LEU A 1097 -10.55 -50.08 -40.24
N ARG A 1098 -9.35 -50.64 -40.44
CA ARG A 1098 -8.12 -50.32 -39.68
C ARG A 1098 -8.33 -50.34 -38.15
N SER A 1099 -9.12 -51.29 -37.66
CA SER A 1099 -9.40 -51.53 -36.24
C SER A 1099 -8.75 -52.85 -35.78
N ARG A 1100 -8.78 -53.18 -34.48
CA ARG A 1100 -8.34 -54.48 -33.96
C ARG A 1100 -9.51 -55.46 -33.93
N ALA A 1101 -9.29 -56.72 -34.32
CA ALA A 1101 -10.34 -57.75 -34.41
C ALA A 1101 -11.05 -58.02 -33.06
N GLU A 1102 -10.36 -57.78 -31.94
CA GLU A 1102 -10.86 -57.93 -30.57
C GLU A 1102 -12.00 -56.95 -30.20
N LEU A 1103 -12.22 -55.92 -31.01
CA LEU A 1103 -13.24 -54.86 -30.80
C LEU A 1103 -14.51 -55.07 -31.63
N LEU A 1104 -14.59 -56.16 -32.40
CA LEU A 1104 -15.72 -56.48 -33.28
C LEU A 1104 -16.39 -57.77 -32.81
N GLY A 1105 -17.71 -57.74 -32.62
CA GLY A 1105 -18.51 -58.87 -32.18
C GLY A 1105 -19.39 -59.44 -33.29
N PRO A 1106 -19.75 -60.75 -33.24
CA PRO A 1106 -20.66 -61.37 -34.22
C PRO A 1106 -22.05 -60.72 -34.36
N GLY A 1107 -22.46 -59.92 -33.38
CA GLY A 1107 -23.75 -59.23 -33.35
C GLY A 1107 -23.73 -57.81 -33.92
N ASP A 1108 -22.57 -57.30 -34.32
CA ASP A 1108 -22.43 -55.91 -34.77
C ASP A 1108 -22.95 -55.73 -36.20
N ARG A 1109 -23.65 -54.62 -36.44
CA ARG A 1109 -24.15 -54.27 -37.78
C ARG A 1109 -23.12 -53.41 -38.49
N LEU A 1110 -22.68 -53.84 -39.68
CA LEU A 1110 -21.68 -53.13 -40.49
C LEU A 1110 -22.07 -51.65 -40.77
N SER A 1111 -23.35 -51.37 -40.95
CA SER A 1111 -23.87 -50.00 -41.13
C SER A 1111 -23.68 -49.08 -39.92
N GLU A 1112 -23.54 -49.64 -38.71
CA GLU A 1112 -23.31 -48.89 -37.47
C GLU A 1112 -21.81 -48.67 -37.21
N LEU A 1113 -20.94 -49.42 -37.91
CA LEU A 1113 -19.48 -49.31 -37.88
C LEU A 1113 -18.92 -48.45 -39.02
N GLY A 1114 -19.80 -47.86 -39.84
CA GLY A 1114 -19.44 -46.94 -40.92
C GLY A 1114 -18.98 -47.61 -42.23
N VAL A 1115 -19.35 -48.88 -42.45
CA VAL A 1115 -19.16 -49.62 -43.72
C VAL A 1115 -20.44 -49.60 -44.55
#